data_AF-A0ABD3P8X0-F1
#
_entry.id   AF-A0ABD3P8X0-F1
#
_cell.length_a   1.000
_cell.length_b   1.000
_cell.length_c   1.000
_cell.angle_alpha   90.00
_cell.angle_beta   90.00
_cell.angle_gamma   90.00
#
_symmetry.space_group_name_H-M   'P 1'
#
loop_
_entity.id
_entity.type
_entity.pdbx_description
1 polymer ?
#
loop_
_entity_poly.entity_id
_entity_poly.type
_entity_poly.pdbx_seq_one_letter_code
_entity_poly.pdbx_strand_id
1 'polypeptide(L)'
;MIVFTMSKSTLFRYILYVTALSCCPPLIDAFSSVRILLLAPERMALLPLQMTRGKSSNLKRSRSDNLADATNDRSRRNKTPNPLSAAKDPTIPTQPKPPHDRTIDRRKSPALWRHDMEYSLPSPASCTQPSSTLPPQPPELMSPAGGWTQLLAAVSNGADAVYLGLTSYSARARACNFDPDPSLLHSSGDGQYVPPQDGPASLAHAVQYCHRHRVRVYVAFNTLVFDSELQEVERLIQQVWDCGVDAVIVQDVGVARIVMEVVEGRRRGGEGGKGLNGSCMEIHASTQQSVTCGDGVEFARERTGATRVVLGRELSLSEITQVSTTVDTEIEVFVHGALCVSYSGQCFSSEAWGGRSANRGQCAQACRLPYGLIANGELKHLSFDGIEGIMGKPNGRSLGGGAAARDEEMGYLLSPQDLCGLDQVEELVKAGVSCLKIEGRLKDASYVAATTRAYRTAIDAAWSKVMNGQSTHNGLNNKRILASPDEHVSRNDLTHVFARGQDEIYDGLTPGFFEGAKHQRLVRGRSPRHRGQHLGRVDRTQNGALIVKLDERWLGRDEAAIKRGDGIVVDRGMPQEEELGGPVYEVKWIDSKDGIISLRFGRDVERRWIENDEAVLRGKAPPTYYKNGQSYGSSVSTVMAPKGSHVWITANAEIGNRMKRLASLDPPRFQAKLFVEGRVGEPLTIKIVDTSSGVIGEANSLGMGVLEVANGPGLEGESVRKAIGTLGGSQWSASKDDIDLSSLEHGIWCPPSWIKDVRRRALQNLEEVFASVNQKSIEPAAAAKEEFSHQIVDNYLDRLRHENPEPTAEMSVSVLARSYDQVDALCKMIESNVDANGKENHFNSTVPKEIIVDFLEIDGIFAAVERVKELKKLTPNLKVAVASPRIIKPGEEGIWRTLLKSEPDAILIRSSGLLRRLVNLGCSGVSIPELIGDFSLNAANVITAYELLQSGLNRITASYDLSASAITDLGNLLGKQASQLEVVVHQHMPIFHTEHCVFARFLSGGNSYQDCGHVCTRNTIHLRDQNGKDNLVLADMGCRNTVFNSASQSGVYSIDDWKRAGINRLRIELVDESGDDAIKIVSAYMEHLSGQKTAWQVWQILENEIRDSNGRVGGVDVGSLRNNAERRSGEVSHSF
;
A
#
# COMPACT_ATOMS: atom_id res chain seq x y z
N MET A 1 33.31 -29.58 0.77
CA MET A 1 33.32 -31.07 0.72
C MET A 1 33.99 -31.56 2.02
N ILE A 2 33.36 -32.52 2.72
CA ILE A 2 33.78 -33.21 3.97
C ILE A 2 33.62 -32.46 5.32
N VAL A 3 32.40 -32.62 5.86
CA VAL A 3 31.94 -32.88 7.25
C VAL A 3 32.95 -32.80 8.41
N PHE A 4 32.63 -32.00 9.44
CA PHE A 4 32.88 -32.34 10.84
C PHE A 4 31.64 -32.08 11.70
N THR A 5 31.18 -33.15 12.35
CA THR A 5 30.11 -33.22 13.35
C THR A 5 30.69 -32.96 14.75
N MET A 6 30.08 -32.07 15.53
CA MET A 6 30.27 -32.02 16.99
C MET A 6 28.92 -31.88 17.71
N SER A 7 28.77 -32.62 18.81
CA SER A 7 27.52 -32.80 19.56
C SER A 7 27.33 -31.74 20.65
N LYS A 8 26.06 -31.48 21.00
CA LYS A 8 25.57 -30.45 21.92
C LYS A 8 26.01 -30.58 23.40
N SER A 9 26.79 -31.59 23.78
CA SER A 9 27.14 -31.83 25.19
C SER A 9 28.44 -31.16 25.67
N THR A 10 29.23 -30.54 24.78
CA THR A 10 30.52 -29.92 25.16
C THR A 10 30.41 -28.40 25.41
N LEU A 11 29.36 -27.73 24.91
CA LEU A 11 29.16 -26.28 25.10
C LEU A 11 28.70 -25.91 26.53
N PHE A 12 28.10 -26.86 27.26
CA PHE A 12 27.52 -26.61 28.58
C PHE A 12 28.54 -26.60 29.73
N ARG A 13 29.79 -27.03 29.49
CA ARG A 13 30.86 -27.01 30.50
C ARG A 13 31.77 -25.78 30.42
N TYR A 14 31.69 -24.98 29.34
CA TYR A 14 32.51 -23.77 29.18
C TYR A 14 31.83 -22.50 29.71
N ILE A 15 30.50 -22.52 29.86
CA ILE A 15 29.69 -21.35 30.28
C ILE A 15 29.61 -21.22 31.82
N LEU A 16 30.02 -22.25 32.57
CA LEU A 16 29.95 -22.27 34.04
C LEU A 16 31.24 -21.80 34.74
N TYR A 17 32.24 -21.30 34.01
CA TYR A 17 33.54 -20.89 34.59
C TYR A 17 33.89 -19.40 34.41
N VAL A 18 32.98 -18.57 33.87
CA VAL A 18 33.24 -17.13 33.63
C VAL A 18 32.29 -16.19 34.41
N THR A 19 31.32 -16.70 35.15
CA THR A 19 30.41 -15.92 36.01
C THR A 19 30.78 -15.99 37.49
N ALA A 20 32.03 -15.64 37.81
CA ALA A 20 32.44 -15.36 39.19
C ALA A 20 33.68 -14.45 39.19
N LEU A 21 33.48 -13.15 39.01
CA LEU A 21 34.31 -12.04 39.49
C LEU A 21 33.86 -10.74 38.81
N SER A 22 33.14 -9.88 39.53
CA SER A 22 33.23 -8.40 39.46
C SER A 22 32.18 -7.76 40.37
N CYS A 23 32.54 -7.58 41.64
CA CYS A 23 31.89 -6.66 42.57
C CYS A 23 32.93 -5.59 42.98
N CYS A 24 32.56 -4.32 42.79
CA CYS A 24 33.12 -3.07 43.36
C CYS A 24 34.44 -2.44 42.83
N PRO A 25 34.55 -1.08 42.87
CA PRO A 25 35.52 -0.21 42.16
C PRO A 25 36.70 0.23 43.09
N PRO A 26 37.80 0.93 42.64
CA PRO A 26 37.78 2.41 42.44
C PRO A 26 38.90 3.07 41.54
N LEU A 27 38.70 4.37 41.24
CA LEU A 27 39.62 5.55 41.17
C LEU A 27 41.05 5.52 40.53
N ILE A 28 41.37 6.67 39.89
CA ILE A 28 42.66 7.45 39.76
C ILE A 28 43.08 7.80 38.31
N ASP A 29 42.69 9.02 37.90
CA ASP A 29 43.47 10.23 37.59
C ASP A 29 44.72 10.30 36.66
N ALA A 30 44.70 11.42 35.88
CA ALA A 30 45.77 12.37 35.52
C ALA A 30 46.67 12.17 34.26
N PHE A 31 46.58 13.12 33.30
CA PHE A 31 47.56 14.22 33.04
C PHE A 31 47.35 14.92 31.66
N SER A 32 46.93 16.19 31.67
CA SER A 32 47.60 17.45 31.20
C SER A 32 47.45 17.82 29.70
N SER A 33 46.76 18.92 29.33
CA SER A 33 47.04 20.37 29.49
C SER A 33 48.02 20.97 28.46
N VAL A 34 47.51 21.78 27.52
CA VAL A 34 48.19 22.98 27.00
C VAL A 34 47.15 24.11 26.82
N ARG A 35 47.39 25.24 27.51
CA ARG A 35 46.73 26.54 27.37
C ARG A 35 47.36 27.32 26.22
N ILE A 36 46.57 28.11 25.48
CA ILE A 36 46.93 29.47 25.03
C ILE A 36 45.73 30.40 25.22
N LEU A 37 46.05 31.62 25.63
CA LEU A 37 45.22 32.70 26.19
C LEU A 37 45.16 33.88 25.18
N LEU A 38 44.32 34.89 25.47
CA LEU A 38 44.22 36.27 24.91
C LEU A 38 43.12 36.45 23.83
N LEU A 39 42.22 37.44 23.80
CA LEU A 39 41.94 38.69 24.53
C LEU A 39 40.49 39.16 24.16
N ALA A 40 39.79 39.82 25.08
CA ALA A 40 38.63 40.71 24.80
C ALA A 40 39.14 42.16 24.57
N PRO A 41 38.35 43.26 24.41
CA PRO A 41 36.87 43.45 24.45
C PRO A 41 36.30 44.52 23.45
N GLU A 42 35.01 44.88 23.60
CA GLU A 42 34.30 46.19 23.41
C GLU A 42 32.92 46.03 22.71
N ARG A 43 31.74 46.24 23.34
CA ARG A 43 31.01 47.44 23.87
C ARG A 43 30.58 48.50 22.84
N MET A 44 29.25 48.65 22.63
CA MET A 44 28.42 49.88 22.77
C MET A 44 26.97 49.66 22.25
N ALA A 45 25.94 49.79 23.10
CA ALA A 45 25.03 50.96 23.33
C ALA A 45 23.76 50.94 22.42
N LEU A 46 22.56 50.61 22.91
CA LEU A 46 21.54 51.40 23.64
C LEU A 46 20.70 52.43 22.81
N LEU A 47 19.41 52.07 22.62
CA LEU A 47 18.17 52.90 22.76
C LEU A 47 17.82 54.00 21.69
N PRO A 48 16.59 54.59 21.66
CA PRO A 48 15.20 54.04 21.66
C PRO A 48 14.18 54.86 20.80
N LEU A 49 12.85 54.62 21.04
CA LEU A 49 11.65 55.50 20.80
C LEU A 49 10.90 55.34 19.47
N GLN A 50 9.59 55.55 19.33
CA GLN A 50 8.36 55.49 20.15
C GLN A 50 7.20 56.01 19.24
N MET A 51 5.99 55.45 19.39
CA MET A 51 4.63 56.06 19.25
C MET A 51 4.23 56.77 17.93
N THR A 52 3.03 56.56 17.36
CA THR A 52 1.70 57.04 17.80
C THR A 52 0.65 56.50 16.79
N ARG A 53 -0.47 55.86 17.15
CA ARG A 53 -1.82 56.34 17.59
C ARG A 53 -2.55 57.37 16.70
N GLY A 54 -3.77 56.99 16.26
CA GLY A 54 -4.91 57.86 15.89
C GLY A 54 -5.93 57.10 15.02
N LYS A 55 -6.97 56.41 15.53
CA LYS A 55 -8.28 56.82 16.08
C LYS A 55 -9.25 57.57 15.15
N SER A 56 -10.50 57.07 15.18
CA SER A 56 -11.82 57.73 14.98
C SER A 56 -12.30 57.86 13.52
N SER A 57 -13.59 57.72 13.17
CA SER A 57 -14.83 57.40 13.90
C SER A 57 -16.02 57.30 12.92
N ASN A 58 -17.00 56.45 13.26
CA ASN A 58 -18.47 56.61 13.14
C ASN A 58 -19.09 57.37 11.94
N LEU A 59 -20.12 56.79 11.30
CA LEU A 59 -21.52 57.08 11.64
C LEU A 59 -22.54 56.15 10.93
N LYS A 60 -23.71 56.03 11.57
CA LYS A 60 -24.87 55.16 11.32
C LYS A 60 -25.91 55.73 10.33
N ARG A 61 -26.89 54.85 10.03
CA ARG A 61 -28.35 55.05 9.72
C ARG A 61 -28.71 54.92 8.23
N SER A 62 -29.87 54.42 7.80
CA SER A 62 -31.03 53.67 8.35
C SER A 62 -32.12 53.61 7.25
N ARG A 63 -33.14 52.74 7.42
CA ARG A 63 -34.50 52.68 6.78
C ARG A 63 -34.57 51.99 5.42
N SER A 64 -35.33 50.90 5.22
CA SER A 64 -36.76 50.55 5.43
C SER A 64 -37.65 50.90 4.24
N ASP A 65 -38.32 49.87 3.68
CA ASP A 65 -39.78 49.78 3.43
C ASP A 65 -40.18 49.04 2.13
N ASN A 66 -41.03 48.02 2.35
CA ASN A 66 -42.32 47.72 1.70
C ASN A 66 -42.45 47.07 0.29
N LEU A 67 -42.88 45.79 0.34
CA LEU A 67 -44.22 45.25 0.03
C LEU A 67 -44.80 45.20 -1.41
N ALA A 68 -45.51 44.06 -1.63
CA ALA A 68 -46.71 43.83 -2.46
C ALA A 68 -46.48 43.53 -3.97
N ASP A 69 -47.21 42.66 -4.68
CA ASP A 69 -48.27 41.69 -4.40
C ASP A 69 -48.51 40.81 -5.67
N ALA A 70 -49.24 39.70 -5.47
CA ALA A 70 -50.32 39.19 -6.34
C ALA A 70 -50.09 38.52 -7.74
N THR A 71 -50.52 37.25 -7.78
CA THR A 71 -51.61 36.64 -8.62
C THR A 71 -51.35 35.72 -9.83
N ASN A 72 -51.91 34.50 -9.69
CA ASN A 72 -52.75 33.68 -10.62
C ASN A 72 -52.17 33.17 -11.96
N ASP A 73 -52.61 32.04 -12.56
CA ASP A 73 -53.46 30.88 -12.24
C ASP A 73 -53.52 30.01 -13.55
N ARG A 74 -53.82 28.69 -13.43
CA ARG A 74 -54.37 27.74 -14.43
C ARG A 74 -53.54 27.34 -15.68
N SER A 75 -53.66 26.14 -16.27
CA SER A 75 -54.22 24.81 -15.94
C SER A 75 -54.11 23.86 -17.16
N ARG A 76 -54.11 22.52 -16.93
CA ARG A 76 -54.69 21.41 -17.76
C ARG A 76 -53.96 21.02 -19.08
N ARG A 77 -53.93 19.76 -19.60
CA ARG A 77 -54.37 18.38 -19.21
C ARG A 77 -53.94 17.36 -20.31
N ASN A 78 -53.91 16.05 -19.94
CA ASN A 78 -54.24 14.82 -20.71
C ASN A 78 -53.24 14.25 -21.76
N LYS A 79 -53.14 12.93 -22.08
CA LYS A 79 -53.46 11.59 -21.49
C LYS A 79 -53.12 10.50 -22.56
N THR A 80 -52.35 9.44 -22.20
CA THR A 80 -52.43 7.97 -22.58
C THR A 80 -52.39 7.48 -24.07
N PRO A 81 -52.26 6.16 -24.41
CA PRO A 81 -52.05 4.89 -23.65
C PRO A 81 -51.00 3.85 -24.21
N ASN A 82 -50.86 2.72 -23.49
CA ASN A 82 -50.09 1.45 -23.66
C ASN A 82 -50.60 0.51 -24.82
N PRO A 83 -49.99 -0.66 -25.23
CA PRO A 83 -49.79 -1.88 -24.37
C PRO A 83 -48.78 -3.04 -24.75
N LEU A 84 -48.55 -3.96 -23.78
CA LEU A 84 -48.38 -5.47 -23.81
C LEU A 84 -47.13 -6.20 -24.41
N SER A 85 -46.45 -7.06 -23.62
CA SER A 85 -46.70 -8.53 -23.49
C SER A 85 -45.70 -9.24 -22.54
N ALA A 86 -46.02 -10.46 -22.10
CA ALA A 86 -45.50 -11.17 -20.91
C ALA A 86 -44.95 -12.57 -21.22
N ALA A 87 -44.12 -13.14 -20.32
CA ALA A 87 -43.99 -14.59 -20.09
C ALA A 87 -43.53 -14.89 -18.64
N LYS A 88 -44.16 -15.90 -18.02
CA LYS A 88 -44.00 -16.42 -16.64
C LYS A 88 -43.23 -17.74 -16.65
N ASP A 89 -42.53 -18.10 -15.57
CA ASP A 89 -42.64 -19.40 -14.84
C ASP A 89 -41.82 -19.41 -13.50
N PRO A 90 -41.87 -20.43 -12.61
CA PRO A 90 -42.79 -20.52 -11.47
C PRO A 90 -42.14 -20.53 -10.05
N THR A 91 -43.04 -20.63 -9.07
CA THR A 91 -43.00 -20.44 -7.61
C THR A 91 -42.12 -21.35 -6.75
N ILE A 92 -41.49 -20.78 -5.70
CA ILE A 92 -41.00 -21.44 -4.47
C ILE A 92 -41.73 -20.79 -3.27
N PRO A 93 -42.22 -21.55 -2.27
CA PRO A 93 -43.16 -21.02 -1.27
C PRO A 93 -42.46 -20.17 -0.20
N THR A 94 -42.89 -18.91 -0.06
CA THR A 94 -42.47 -18.00 1.01
C THR A 94 -43.21 -18.33 2.32
N GLN A 95 -42.45 -18.65 3.37
CA GLN A 95 -42.98 -18.68 4.74
C GLN A 95 -43.36 -17.27 5.24
N PRO A 96 -44.34 -17.13 6.16
CA PRO A 96 -44.85 -15.83 6.58
C PRO A 96 -43.82 -15.08 7.45
N LYS A 97 -43.63 -13.78 7.14
CA LYS A 97 -42.82 -12.86 7.96
C LYS A 97 -43.45 -12.70 9.35
N PRO A 98 -42.67 -12.77 10.45
CA PRO A 98 -43.14 -12.35 11.77
C PRO A 98 -43.34 -10.81 11.81
N PRO A 99 -44.12 -10.28 12.75
CA PRO A 99 -44.52 -8.87 12.76
C PRO A 99 -43.30 -7.97 13.00
N HIS A 100 -43.15 -6.96 12.16
CA HIS A 100 -42.13 -5.92 12.28
C HIS A 100 -42.31 -5.12 13.58
N ASP A 101 -41.37 -5.28 14.52
CA ASP A 101 -41.11 -4.25 15.53
C ASP A 101 -40.56 -3.01 14.82
N ARG A 102 -41.29 -1.88 14.91
CA ARG A 102 -41.02 -0.63 14.20
C ARG A 102 -39.92 0.23 14.85
N THR A 103 -39.21 -0.27 15.87
CA THR A 103 -38.22 0.51 16.62
C THR A 103 -36.75 0.32 16.20
N ILE A 104 -36.46 -0.52 15.20
CA ILE A 104 -35.08 -0.96 14.92
C ILE A 104 -34.48 -0.48 13.58
N ASP A 105 -35.25 0.10 12.66
CA ASP A 105 -34.82 0.27 11.26
C ASP A 105 -34.51 1.74 10.86
N ARG A 106 -33.50 2.35 11.49
CA ARG A 106 -32.89 3.62 11.02
C ARG A 106 -31.35 3.58 10.87
N ARG A 107 -30.74 2.42 11.16
CA ARG A 107 -29.31 2.28 11.50
C ARG A 107 -28.30 2.60 10.38
N LYS A 108 -28.72 2.71 9.11
CA LYS A 108 -27.85 3.08 7.98
C LYS A 108 -28.58 3.89 6.89
N SER A 109 -29.24 4.98 7.27
CA SER A 109 -29.98 5.80 6.28
C SER A 109 -29.05 6.70 5.44
N PRO A 110 -29.06 6.62 4.10
CA PRO A 110 -28.36 7.56 3.22
C PRO A 110 -28.74 9.03 3.44
N ALA A 111 -29.91 9.28 4.04
CA ALA A 111 -30.41 10.63 4.33
C ALA A 111 -29.51 11.43 5.29
N LEU A 112 -28.74 10.74 6.15
CA LEU A 112 -27.78 11.39 7.06
C LEU A 112 -26.58 12.01 6.31
N TRP A 113 -26.31 11.56 5.08
CA TRP A 113 -25.25 12.08 4.21
C TRP A 113 -25.74 13.19 3.26
N ARG A 114 -27.06 13.26 3.03
CA ARG A 114 -27.70 14.10 1.98
C ARG A 114 -28.50 15.28 2.52
N HIS A 115 -28.23 15.77 3.73
CA HIS A 115 -28.82 17.04 4.15
C HIS A 115 -28.06 18.20 3.50
N ASP A 116 -28.48 18.51 2.27
CA ASP A 116 -28.32 19.81 1.63
C ASP A 116 -29.10 20.84 2.45
N MET A 117 -28.52 21.31 3.55
CA MET A 117 -28.83 22.65 4.04
C MET A 117 -27.76 23.57 3.45
N GLU A 118 -28.18 24.41 2.52
CA GLU A 118 -27.40 25.50 1.93
C GLU A 118 -26.88 26.42 3.05
N TYR A 119 -25.71 26.09 3.60
CA TYR A 119 -24.79 27.14 4.01
C TYR A 119 -24.17 27.67 2.72
N SER A 120 -24.56 28.88 2.33
CA SER A 120 -23.84 29.65 1.32
C SER A 120 -22.44 29.96 1.87
N LEU A 121 -21.54 28.98 1.77
CA LEU A 121 -20.13 29.28 1.62
C LEU A 121 -20.03 30.24 0.41
N PRO A 122 -19.21 31.30 0.46
CA PRO A 122 -18.94 32.06 -0.75
C PRO A 122 -18.58 31.07 -1.84
N SER A 123 -19.33 31.11 -2.95
CA SER A 123 -19.06 30.30 -4.13
C SER A 123 -17.56 30.30 -4.36
N PRO A 124 -16.89 29.13 -4.50
CA PRO A 124 -15.52 29.13 -4.97
C PRO A 124 -15.55 29.94 -6.24
N ALA A 125 -14.90 31.11 -6.21
CA ALA A 125 -14.88 32.05 -7.32
C ALA A 125 -14.72 31.23 -8.58
N SER A 126 -15.73 31.34 -9.47
CA SER A 126 -15.87 30.59 -10.73
C SER A 126 -14.57 29.88 -11.06
N CYS A 127 -14.50 28.58 -10.76
CA CYS A 127 -13.32 27.78 -11.05
C CYS A 127 -13.15 27.86 -12.56
N THR A 128 -12.34 28.81 -13.01
CA THR A 128 -11.76 28.80 -14.33
C THR A 128 -11.09 27.46 -14.39
N GLN A 129 -11.59 26.59 -15.28
CA GLN A 129 -10.91 25.38 -15.73
C GLN A 129 -9.41 25.64 -15.62
N PRO A 130 -8.63 24.85 -14.84
CA PRO A 130 -7.21 25.09 -14.77
C PRO A 130 -6.70 25.10 -16.21
N SER A 131 -6.30 26.29 -16.67
CA SER A 131 -5.73 26.45 -17.99
C SER A 131 -4.32 25.90 -17.89
N SER A 132 -4.20 24.57 -17.87
CA SER A 132 -2.95 23.95 -18.22
C SER A 132 -2.71 24.35 -19.67
N THR A 133 -1.78 25.27 -19.88
CA THR A 133 -1.32 25.69 -21.21
C THR A 133 -0.48 24.59 -21.88
N LEU A 134 -0.33 23.44 -21.22
CA LEU A 134 0.38 22.28 -21.72
C LEU A 134 -0.61 21.36 -22.45
N PRO A 135 -0.24 20.84 -23.63
CA PRO A 135 -1.07 19.90 -24.34
C PRO A 135 -1.30 18.65 -23.46
N PRO A 136 -2.50 18.07 -23.46
CA PRO A 136 -2.78 16.85 -22.69
C PRO A 136 -1.74 15.78 -23.05
N GLN A 137 -1.24 15.06 -22.04
CA GLN A 137 -0.21 14.01 -22.18
C GLN A 137 -0.77 12.63 -21.79
N PRO A 138 -0.29 11.54 -22.42
CA PRO A 138 -0.66 10.20 -21.98
C PRO A 138 -0.17 9.98 -20.55
N PRO A 139 -0.85 9.15 -19.75
CA PRO A 139 -0.35 8.81 -18.43
C PRO A 139 1.01 8.12 -18.52
N GLU A 140 1.87 8.45 -17.57
CA GLU A 140 3.13 7.75 -17.36
C GLU A 140 2.88 6.29 -16.98
N LEU A 141 3.57 5.34 -17.63
CA LEU A 141 3.62 3.95 -17.19
C LEU A 141 4.80 3.72 -16.26
N MET A 142 4.50 3.48 -14.99
CA MET A 142 5.51 3.17 -13.99
C MET A 142 5.58 1.66 -13.69
N SER A 143 6.75 1.08 -13.94
CA SER A 143 7.02 -0.35 -13.75
C SER A 143 7.91 -0.65 -12.53
N PRO A 144 7.76 -1.82 -11.89
CA PRO A 144 8.55 -2.19 -10.73
C PRO A 144 9.95 -2.69 -11.12
N ALA A 145 10.98 -2.20 -10.45
CA ALA A 145 12.35 -2.72 -10.52
C ALA A 145 12.78 -3.29 -9.15
N GLY A 146 12.72 -4.62 -9.03
CA GLY A 146 13.19 -5.35 -7.85
C GLY A 146 14.71 -5.51 -7.75
N GLY A 147 15.38 -5.42 -8.90
CA GLY A 147 16.81 -5.59 -9.11
C GLY A 147 17.17 -5.28 -10.57
N TRP A 148 18.43 -5.50 -10.94
CA TRP A 148 18.95 -5.11 -12.25
C TRP A 148 18.20 -5.75 -13.43
N THR A 149 17.92 -7.06 -13.38
CA THR A 149 17.25 -7.76 -14.50
C THR A 149 15.81 -7.32 -14.70
N GLN A 150 15.08 -7.02 -13.62
CA GLN A 150 13.74 -6.44 -13.69
C GLN A 150 13.78 -5.02 -14.28
N LEU A 151 14.79 -4.21 -13.92
CA LEU A 151 14.98 -2.88 -14.47
C LEU A 151 15.18 -2.93 -15.98
N LEU A 152 16.07 -3.80 -16.46
CA LEU A 152 16.28 -4.01 -17.91
C LEU A 152 14.97 -4.40 -18.60
N ALA A 153 14.24 -5.38 -18.04
CA ALA A 153 12.97 -5.85 -18.58
C ALA A 153 11.90 -4.74 -18.64
N ALA A 154 11.81 -3.87 -17.63
CA ALA A 154 10.88 -2.73 -17.62
C ALA A 154 11.21 -1.75 -18.75
N VAL A 155 12.47 -1.31 -18.84
CA VAL A 155 12.93 -0.36 -19.87
C VAL A 155 12.69 -0.93 -21.27
N SER A 156 13.05 -2.19 -21.52
CA SER A 156 12.89 -2.83 -22.83
C SER A 156 11.44 -3.04 -23.26
N ASN A 157 10.50 -3.06 -22.32
CA ASN A 157 9.08 -3.29 -22.62
C ASN A 157 8.24 -2.01 -22.62
N GLY A 158 8.87 -0.83 -22.52
CA GLY A 158 8.22 0.47 -22.72
C GLY A 158 7.74 1.16 -21.43
N ALA A 159 8.43 0.95 -20.31
CA ALA A 159 8.22 1.76 -19.12
C ALA A 159 8.66 3.22 -19.37
N ASP A 160 7.87 4.18 -18.90
CA ASP A 160 8.23 5.60 -18.89
C ASP A 160 8.98 5.96 -17.60
N ALA A 161 8.68 5.24 -16.52
CA ALA A 161 9.38 5.33 -15.25
C ALA A 161 9.55 3.95 -14.61
N VAL A 162 10.58 3.80 -13.77
CA VAL A 162 10.73 2.66 -12.88
C VAL A 162 10.71 3.10 -11.42
N TYR A 163 10.07 2.32 -10.56
CA TYR A 163 10.26 2.45 -9.12
C TYR A 163 11.04 1.28 -8.54
N LEU A 164 12.05 1.63 -7.74
CA LEU A 164 12.93 0.69 -7.07
C LEU A 164 12.99 1.01 -5.58
N GLY A 165 13.72 0.22 -4.80
CA GLY A 165 13.88 0.45 -3.36
C GLY A 165 15.34 0.28 -2.96
N LEU A 166 15.70 0.91 -1.85
CA LEU A 166 17.02 0.76 -1.26
C LEU A 166 17.11 -0.53 -0.45
N THR A 167 18.33 -0.88 -0.03
CA THR A 167 18.59 -1.99 0.92
C THR A 167 17.89 -1.80 2.27
N SER A 168 17.60 -0.56 2.65
CA SER A 168 16.83 -0.16 3.83
C SER A 168 15.62 0.72 3.47
N TYR A 169 14.72 0.95 4.43
CA TYR A 169 13.58 1.89 4.36
C TYR A 169 12.61 1.74 3.18
N SER A 170 12.46 0.51 2.66
CA SER A 170 11.53 0.19 1.57
C SER A 170 10.52 -0.88 1.98
N ALA A 171 9.25 -0.73 1.56
CA ALA A 171 8.15 -1.64 1.89
C ALA A 171 8.31 -3.10 1.39
N ARG A 172 9.40 -3.39 0.68
CA ARG A 172 9.76 -4.70 0.12
C ARG A 172 11.23 -5.03 0.43
N ALA A 173 11.57 -5.08 1.71
CA ALA A 173 12.93 -5.35 2.20
C ALA A 173 13.58 -6.64 1.66
N ARG A 174 12.80 -7.60 1.13
CA ARG A 174 13.28 -8.88 0.59
C ARG A 174 13.68 -8.85 -0.90
N ALA A 175 13.49 -7.74 -1.60
CA ALA A 175 13.96 -7.61 -2.98
C ALA A 175 15.50 -7.52 -3.03
N CYS A 176 16.11 -7.73 -4.20
CA CYS A 176 17.56 -7.55 -4.38
C CYS A 176 17.99 -6.10 -4.10
N ASN A 177 17.11 -5.14 -4.42
CA ASN A 177 17.25 -3.72 -4.13
C ASN A 177 18.50 -3.08 -4.80
N PHE A 178 18.63 -1.77 -4.59
CA PHE A 178 19.75 -0.96 -5.05
C PHE A 178 20.39 -0.26 -3.86
N ASP A 179 21.64 0.14 -4.00
CA ASP A 179 22.38 0.82 -2.93
C ASP A 179 23.01 2.12 -3.47
N PRO A 180 22.82 3.25 -2.76
CA PRO A 180 23.36 4.53 -3.17
C PRO A 180 24.84 4.72 -2.78
N ASP A 181 25.48 3.73 -2.15
CA ASP A 181 26.90 3.81 -1.77
C ASP A 181 27.80 4.08 -2.99
N PRO A 182 28.54 5.22 -3.01
CA PRO A 182 29.49 5.54 -4.06
C PRO A 182 30.60 4.49 -4.22
N SER A 183 30.90 3.68 -3.20
CA SER A 183 31.91 2.63 -3.28
C SER A 183 31.59 1.55 -4.34
N LEU A 184 30.31 1.39 -4.70
CA LEU A 184 29.85 0.45 -5.72
C LEU A 184 30.05 0.95 -7.16
N LEU A 185 30.64 2.13 -7.34
CA LEU A 185 31.06 2.66 -8.63
C LEU A 185 32.35 1.97 -9.11
N HIS A 186 32.27 0.70 -9.51
CA HIS A 186 33.39 0.01 -10.16
C HIS A 186 33.18 -0.04 -11.67
N SER A 187 34.06 0.63 -12.42
CA SER A 187 34.17 0.43 -13.87
C SER A 187 34.87 -0.90 -14.12
N SER A 188 34.23 -1.81 -14.87
CA SER A 188 35.01 -2.83 -15.58
C SER A 188 35.96 -2.11 -16.54
N GLY A 189 37.16 -2.67 -16.79
CA GLY A 189 38.16 -2.06 -17.69
C GLY A 189 37.65 -1.81 -19.13
N ASP A 190 36.49 -2.37 -19.47
CA ASP A 190 35.84 -2.31 -20.78
C ASP A 190 34.64 -1.34 -20.82
N GLY A 191 34.37 -0.62 -19.71
CA GLY A 191 33.33 0.42 -19.64
C GLY A 191 31.88 -0.08 -19.53
N GLN A 192 31.63 -1.38 -19.38
CA GLN A 192 30.29 -1.95 -19.18
C GLN A 192 30.02 -2.26 -17.71
N TYR A 193 28.94 -1.71 -17.15
CA TYR A 193 28.51 -2.06 -15.80
C TYR A 193 27.99 -3.51 -15.76
N VAL A 194 28.56 -4.30 -14.85
CA VAL A 194 28.09 -5.65 -14.53
C VAL A 194 27.65 -5.61 -13.06
N PRO A 195 26.37 -5.85 -12.75
CA PRO A 195 25.92 -5.88 -11.36
C PRO A 195 26.62 -7.01 -10.60
N PRO A 196 26.86 -6.85 -9.30
CA PRO A 196 27.42 -7.91 -8.48
C PRO A 196 26.53 -9.16 -8.52
N GLN A 197 27.17 -10.35 -8.51
CA GLN A 197 26.44 -11.63 -8.45
C GLN A 197 25.72 -11.78 -7.11
N ASP A 198 26.37 -11.33 -6.03
CA ASP A 198 25.86 -11.31 -4.67
C ASP A 198 25.86 -9.87 -4.13
N GLY A 199 24.70 -9.35 -3.73
CA GLY A 199 24.53 -8.00 -3.17
C GLY A 199 23.65 -7.05 -4.00
N PRO A 200 23.44 -5.82 -3.52
CA PRO A 200 22.60 -4.83 -4.20
C PRO A 200 23.31 -4.26 -5.45
N ALA A 201 22.52 -3.85 -6.44
CA ALA A 201 23.05 -3.12 -7.59
C ALA A 201 23.29 -1.63 -7.25
N SER A 202 24.27 -0.99 -7.91
CA SER A 202 24.52 0.45 -7.77
C SER A 202 23.33 1.28 -8.25
N LEU A 203 22.81 2.16 -7.38
CA LEU A 203 21.73 3.10 -7.72
C LEU A 203 22.16 4.07 -8.82
N ALA A 204 23.36 4.63 -8.74
CA ALA A 204 23.88 5.58 -9.73
C ALA A 204 23.90 4.98 -11.14
N HIS A 205 24.33 3.73 -11.30
CA HIS A 205 24.29 3.03 -12.59
C HIS A 205 22.86 2.77 -13.09
N ALA A 206 21.92 2.49 -12.19
CA ALA A 206 20.52 2.32 -12.53
C ALA A 206 19.91 3.64 -13.06
N VAL A 207 20.18 4.76 -12.37
CA VAL A 207 19.78 6.10 -12.81
C VAL A 207 20.39 6.42 -14.17
N GLN A 208 21.70 6.26 -14.33
CA GLN A 208 22.39 6.52 -15.60
C GLN A 208 21.81 5.69 -16.75
N TYR A 209 21.57 4.39 -16.54
CA TYR A 209 20.99 3.52 -17.55
C TYR A 209 19.59 3.99 -17.94
N CYS A 210 18.71 4.23 -16.96
CA CYS A 210 17.34 4.64 -17.20
C CYS A 210 17.28 6.01 -17.91
N HIS A 211 18.01 7.03 -17.44
CA HIS A 211 18.04 8.36 -18.05
C HIS A 211 18.54 8.34 -19.49
N ARG A 212 19.57 7.53 -19.76
CA ARG A 212 20.07 7.27 -21.12
C ARG A 212 18.98 6.66 -22.03
N HIS A 213 17.98 5.99 -21.46
CA HIS A 213 16.82 5.45 -22.16
C HIS A 213 15.55 6.30 -22.00
N ARG A 214 15.65 7.52 -21.46
CA ARG A 214 14.53 8.43 -21.13
C ARG A 214 13.48 7.82 -20.20
N VAL A 215 13.94 6.96 -19.30
CA VAL A 215 13.11 6.37 -18.25
C VAL A 215 13.43 7.07 -16.94
N ARG A 216 12.41 7.58 -16.24
CA ARG A 216 12.59 8.19 -14.91
C ARG A 216 12.81 7.13 -13.83
N VAL A 217 13.53 7.47 -12.77
CA VAL A 217 13.83 6.59 -11.64
C VAL A 217 13.27 7.18 -10.36
N TYR A 218 12.36 6.45 -9.73
CA TYR A 218 11.80 6.80 -8.44
C TYR A 218 12.23 5.83 -7.35
N VAL A 219 12.68 6.36 -6.22
CA VAL A 219 13.10 5.55 -5.06
C VAL A 219 11.95 5.44 -4.07
N ALA A 220 11.50 4.21 -3.80
CA ALA A 220 10.56 3.90 -2.73
C ALA A 220 11.26 3.96 -1.37
N PHE A 221 11.08 5.09 -0.68
CA PHE A 221 11.50 5.37 0.69
C PHE A 221 10.25 5.45 1.60
N ASN A 222 9.46 4.40 1.54
CA ASN A 222 8.05 4.43 1.92
C ASN A 222 7.74 3.59 3.15
N THR A 223 8.59 3.66 4.17
CA THR A 223 8.38 3.01 5.47
C THR A 223 8.40 4.04 6.59
N LEU A 224 7.84 3.69 7.75
CA LEU A 224 8.04 4.47 8.97
C LEU A 224 9.50 4.44 9.43
N VAL A 225 9.95 5.57 9.97
CA VAL A 225 11.30 5.77 10.49
C VAL A 225 11.19 6.11 11.98
N PHE A 226 12.03 5.48 12.80
CA PHE A 226 12.11 5.78 14.24
C PHE A 226 13.23 6.77 14.53
N ASP A 227 13.19 7.39 15.71
CA ASP A 227 14.14 8.45 16.09
C ASP A 227 15.61 8.07 15.95
N SER A 228 15.98 6.83 16.32
CA SER A 228 17.36 6.34 16.23
C SER A 228 17.88 6.19 14.79
N GLU A 229 16.99 6.30 13.80
CA GLU A 229 17.27 6.08 12.38
C GLU A 229 17.35 7.41 11.60
N LEU A 230 16.97 8.54 12.21
CA LEU A 230 16.84 9.83 11.50
C LEU A 230 18.15 10.31 10.88
N GLN A 231 19.29 10.22 11.58
CA GLN A 231 20.59 10.63 11.04
C GLN A 231 21.03 9.75 9.86
N GLU A 232 20.75 8.44 9.92
CA GLU A 232 21.04 7.54 8.79
C GLU A 232 20.17 7.89 7.59
N VAL A 233 18.89 8.16 7.81
CA VAL A 233 17.93 8.55 6.78
C VAL A 233 18.36 9.85 6.10
N GLU A 234 18.75 10.87 6.87
CA GLU A 234 19.26 12.14 6.32
C GLU A 234 20.46 11.89 5.38
N ARG A 235 21.45 11.10 5.83
CA ARG A 235 22.60 10.73 5.01
C ARG A 235 22.19 9.99 3.73
N LEU A 236 21.28 9.03 3.82
CA LEU A 236 20.81 8.26 2.66
C LEU A 236 20.05 9.13 1.65
N ILE A 237 19.21 10.06 2.11
CA ILE A 237 18.50 11.00 1.22
C ILE A 237 19.48 11.90 0.46
N GLN A 238 20.54 12.36 1.11
CA GLN A 238 21.61 13.11 0.43
C GLN A 238 22.29 12.25 -0.66
N GLN A 239 22.62 10.98 -0.36
CA GLN A 239 23.22 10.08 -1.36
C GLN A 239 22.26 9.76 -2.52
N VAL A 240 20.96 9.61 -2.25
CA VAL A 240 19.91 9.41 -3.26
C VAL A 240 19.82 10.61 -4.19
N TRP A 241 19.88 11.83 -3.64
CA TRP A 241 19.96 13.06 -4.42
C TRP A 241 21.22 13.09 -5.30
N ASP A 242 22.38 12.77 -4.72
CA ASP A 242 23.67 12.77 -5.44
C ASP A 242 23.72 11.72 -6.57
N CYS A 243 22.90 10.66 -6.51
CA CYS A 243 22.75 9.70 -7.61
C CYS A 243 21.93 10.22 -8.80
N GLY A 244 21.24 11.37 -8.66
CA GLY A 244 20.40 11.95 -9.70
C GLY A 244 18.99 11.35 -9.79
N VAL A 245 18.46 10.81 -8.70
CA VAL A 245 17.09 10.24 -8.65
C VAL A 245 16.04 11.31 -8.94
N ASP A 246 15.02 10.97 -9.74
CA ASP A 246 14.00 11.92 -10.17
C ASP A 246 12.94 12.20 -9.09
N ALA A 247 12.57 11.19 -8.30
CA ALA A 247 11.61 11.33 -7.21
C ALA A 247 11.83 10.33 -6.08
N VAL A 248 11.41 10.70 -4.87
CA VAL A 248 11.27 9.78 -3.74
C VAL A 248 9.81 9.58 -3.37
N ILE A 249 9.41 8.32 -3.22
CA ILE A 249 8.06 7.93 -2.82
C ILE A 249 8.07 7.73 -1.30
N VAL A 250 7.44 8.62 -0.55
CA VAL A 250 7.57 8.72 0.91
C VAL A 250 6.24 8.47 1.63
N GLN A 251 6.33 7.84 2.80
CA GLN A 251 5.18 7.66 3.71
C GLN A 251 5.26 8.63 4.88
N ASP A 252 6.41 8.67 5.55
CA ASP A 252 6.63 9.38 6.79
C ASP A 252 6.73 10.90 6.55
N VAL A 253 5.97 11.69 7.30
CA VAL A 253 5.91 13.16 7.14
C VAL A 253 7.25 13.81 7.51
N GLY A 254 7.93 13.31 8.55
CA GLY A 254 9.24 13.77 8.96
C GLY A 254 10.31 13.48 7.92
N VAL A 255 10.28 12.31 7.28
CA VAL A 255 11.16 12.00 6.14
C VAL A 255 10.89 12.95 4.96
N ALA A 256 9.62 13.22 4.65
CA ALA A 256 9.29 14.19 3.61
C ALA A 256 9.85 15.58 3.91
N ARG A 257 9.85 16.00 5.19
CA ARG A 257 10.51 17.25 5.61
C ARG A 257 12.00 17.23 5.38
N ILE A 258 12.68 16.16 5.78
CA ILE A 258 14.12 16.00 5.52
C ILE A 258 14.41 16.13 4.03
N VAL A 259 13.62 15.47 3.17
CA VAL A 259 13.78 15.56 1.71
C VAL A 259 13.60 17.00 1.22
N MET A 260 12.56 17.70 1.67
CA MET A 260 12.33 19.11 1.29
C MET A 260 13.50 20.01 1.73
N GLU A 261 14.01 19.83 2.94
CA GLU A 261 15.14 20.64 3.43
C GLU A 261 16.45 20.34 2.69
N VAL A 262 16.73 19.07 2.34
CA VAL A 262 17.86 18.71 1.47
C VAL A 262 17.73 19.39 0.11
N VAL A 263 16.56 19.27 -0.51
CA VAL A 263 16.23 19.90 -1.80
C VAL A 263 16.46 21.42 -1.73
N GLU A 264 15.88 22.09 -0.73
CA GLU A 264 15.96 23.55 -0.55
C GLU A 264 17.38 24.03 -0.23
N GLY A 265 18.11 23.30 0.61
CA GLY A 265 19.50 23.60 0.94
C GLY A 265 20.39 23.63 -0.30
N ARG A 266 20.25 22.62 -1.16
CA ARG A 266 20.94 22.55 -2.47
C ARG A 266 20.49 23.65 -3.43
N ARG A 267 19.23 24.11 -3.37
CA ARG A 267 18.78 25.29 -4.14
C ARG A 267 19.48 26.58 -3.72
N ARG A 268 19.64 26.80 -2.41
CA ARG A 268 20.25 28.01 -1.85
C ARG A 268 21.77 28.05 -2.03
N GLY A 269 22.43 26.89 -2.03
CA GLY A 269 23.89 26.74 -2.13
C GLY A 269 24.53 27.08 -3.48
N GLY A 270 23.81 27.64 -4.45
CA GLY A 270 24.38 28.07 -5.73
C GLY A 270 24.49 26.99 -6.81
N GLU A 271 24.13 25.73 -6.51
CA GLU A 271 23.98 24.64 -7.51
C GLU A 271 22.74 24.80 -8.40
N GLY A 272 22.03 25.94 -8.31
CA GLY A 272 20.85 26.26 -9.12
C GLY A 272 19.58 25.50 -8.74
N GLY A 273 19.61 24.70 -7.66
CA GLY A 273 18.46 23.93 -7.18
C GLY A 273 17.96 22.84 -8.11
N LYS A 274 18.83 22.45 -9.04
CA LYS A 274 18.61 21.42 -10.04
C LYS A 274 19.52 20.26 -9.69
N GLY A 275 18.98 19.05 -9.59
CA GLY A 275 19.78 17.83 -9.53
C GLY A 275 20.57 17.63 -10.83
N LEU A 276 21.33 16.54 -10.90
CA LEU A 276 22.22 16.20 -12.04
C LEU A 276 21.52 16.25 -13.43
N ASN A 277 20.20 16.13 -13.47
CA ASN A 277 19.34 16.15 -14.67
C ASN A 277 18.72 17.54 -15.00
N GLY A 278 19.03 18.61 -14.26
CA GLY A 278 18.39 19.91 -14.49
C GLY A 278 16.99 20.08 -13.88
N SER A 279 16.46 19.04 -13.22
CA SER A 279 15.20 19.03 -12.47
C SER A 279 15.46 18.84 -10.98
N CYS A 280 14.53 19.28 -10.14
CA CYS A 280 14.60 19.02 -8.71
C CYS A 280 14.04 17.62 -8.42
N MET A 281 14.68 16.85 -7.52
CA MET A 281 14.10 15.62 -6.99
C MET A 281 12.70 15.90 -6.42
N GLU A 282 11.72 15.19 -6.95
CA GLU A 282 10.31 15.32 -6.57
C GLU A 282 9.97 14.47 -5.34
N ILE A 283 8.85 14.82 -4.69
CA ILE A 283 8.30 14.05 -3.58
C ILE A 283 6.95 13.48 -4.02
N HIS A 284 6.83 12.16 -3.98
CA HIS A 284 5.57 11.47 -4.27
C HIS A 284 5.01 10.88 -2.97
N ALA A 285 3.74 11.18 -2.66
CA ALA A 285 3.08 10.64 -1.48
C ALA A 285 2.70 9.16 -1.68
N SER A 286 3.29 8.28 -0.88
CA SER A 286 3.06 6.84 -0.92
C SER A 286 1.61 6.47 -0.62
N THR A 287 1.11 5.39 -1.22
CA THR A 287 -0.18 4.76 -0.85
C THR A 287 -0.24 4.38 0.64
N GLN A 288 0.91 4.22 1.31
CA GLN A 288 0.97 4.01 2.75
C GLN A 288 0.54 5.22 3.60
N GLN A 289 0.31 6.39 3.02
CA GLN A 289 -0.31 7.53 3.70
C GLN A 289 -1.85 7.42 3.77
N SER A 290 -2.44 6.37 3.17
CA SER A 290 -3.89 6.12 3.18
C SER A 290 -4.72 7.26 2.58
N VAL A 291 -4.20 7.97 1.57
CA VAL A 291 -4.91 9.10 0.94
C VAL A 291 -6.02 8.59 0.01
N THR A 292 -7.26 8.96 0.32
CA THR A 292 -8.46 8.50 -0.39
C THR A 292 -9.39 9.61 -0.88
N CYS A 293 -9.15 10.88 -0.55
CA CYS A 293 -10.00 12.00 -0.94
C CYS A 293 -9.18 13.25 -1.29
N GLY A 294 -9.82 14.25 -1.92
CA GLY A 294 -9.15 15.48 -2.35
C GLY A 294 -8.51 16.27 -1.21
N ASP A 295 -9.14 16.34 -0.02
CA ASP A 295 -8.51 17.00 1.13
C ASP A 295 -7.22 16.30 1.60
N GLY A 296 -7.16 14.97 1.46
CA GLY A 296 -5.95 14.21 1.77
C GLY A 296 -4.83 14.47 0.76
N VAL A 297 -5.18 14.61 -0.53
CA VAL A 297 -4.23 15.00 -1.59
C VAL A 297 -3.65 16.38 -1.29
N GLU A 298 -4.51 17.35 -0.96
CA GLU A 298 -4.07 18.71 -0.64
C GLU A 298 -3.26 18.77 0.66
N PHE A 299 -3.57 17.94 1.67
CA PHE A 299 -2.74 17.82 2.86
C PHE A 299 -1.33 17.35 2.51
N ALA A 300 -1.19 16.33 1.66
CA ALA A 300 0.11 15.85 1.21
C ALA A 300 0.87 16.95 0.43
N ARG A 301 0.20 17.63 -0.51
CA ARG A 301 0.82 18.75 -1.25
C ARG A 301 1.34 19.84 -0.30
N GLU A 302 0.51 20.30 0.64
CA GLU A 302 0.83 21.42 1.53
C GLU A 302 1.85 21.08 2.63
N ARG A 303 1.81 19.86 3.17
CA ARG A 303 2.61 19.46 4.34
C ARG A 303 3.85 18.66 3.99
N THR A 304 3.82 17.87 2.93
CA THR A 304 4.96 17.04 2.51
C THR A 304 5.60 17.53 1.21
N GLY A 305 5.08 18.58 0.59
CA GLY A 305 5.57 19.09 -0.69
C GLY A 305 5.33 18.12 -1.86
N ALA A 306 4.36 17.22 -1.71
CA ALA A 306 4.10 16.18 -2.70
C ALA A 306 3.66 16.80 -4.04
N THR A 307 4.37 16.46 -5.12
CA THR A 307 4.00 16.82 -6.50
C THR A 307 3.07 15.80 -7.13
N ARG A 308 3.09 14.57 -6.59
CA ARG A 308 2.24 13.45 -7.00
C ARG A 308 1.75 12.67 -5.80
N VAL A 309 0.50 12.20 -5.85
CA VAL A 309 -0.11 11.39 -4.78
C VAL A 309 -0.58 10.05 -5.31
N VAL A 310 -0.12 8.98 -4.67
CA VAL A 310 -0.59 7.62 -4.93
C VAL A 310 -1.85 7.35 -4.13
N LEU A 311 -2.99 7.25 -4.81
CA LEU A 311 -4.27 7.03 -4.15
C LEU A 311 -4.39 5.63 -3.54
N GLY A 312 -5.30 5.49 -2.56
CA GLY A 312 -5.72 4.21 -2.00
C GLY A 312 -6.22 3.25 -3.09
N ARG A 313 -5.92 1.96 -2.95
CA ARG A 313 -6.26 0.92 -3.94
C ARG A 313 -7.72 0.47 -3.86
N GLU A 314 -8.43 0.98 -2.86
CA GLU A 314 -9.80 0.67 -2.50
C GLU A 314 -10.81 1.63 -3.16
N LEU A 315 -10.34 2.60 -3.95
CA LEU A 315 -11.17 3.54 -4.68
C LEU A 315 -11.69 2.94 -6.00
N SER A 316 -12.94 3.27 -6.30
CA SER A 316 -13.60 3.01 -7.58
C SER A 316 -13.23 4.05 -8.63
N LEU A 317 -13.50 3.75 -9.90
CA LEU A 317 -13.22 4.69 -11.01
C LEU A 317 -13.94 6.03 -10.84
N SER A 318 -15.18 6.02 -10.33
CA SER A 318 -15.93 7.26 -10.08
C SER A 318 -15.31 8.09 -8.96
N GLU A 319 -14.85 7.44 -7.90
CA GLU A 319 -14.16 8.10 -6.78
C GLU A 319 -12.80 8.67 -7.23
N ILE A 320 -12.02 7.90 -8.02
CA ILE A 320 -10.75 8.36 -8.60
C ILE A 320 -10.99 9.60 -9.49
N THR A 321 -12.00 9.54 -10.36
CA THR A 321 -12.37 10.66 -11.26
C THR A 321 -12.76 11.91 -10.47
N GLN A 322 -13.51 11.75 -9.36
CA GLN A 322 -13.88 12.87 -8.51
C GLN A 322 -12.65 13.52 -7.88
N VAL A 323 -11.67 12.74 -7.41
CA VAL A 323 -10.44 13.28 -6.84
C VAL A 323 -9.60 13.96 -7.92
N SER A 324 -9.33 13.29 -9.05
CA SER A 324 -8.46 13.81 -10.11
C SER A 324 -8.98 15.09 -10.78
N THR A 325 -10.29 15.32 -10.77
CA THR A 325 -10.90 16.53 -11.36
C THR A 325 -11.03 17.70 -10.38
N THR A 326 -10.71 17.50 -9.09
CA THR A 326 -10.87 18.52 -8.04
C THR A 326 -9.56 19.02 -7.45
N VAL A 327 -8.42 18.45 -7.87
CA VAL A 327 -7.08 18.79 -7.39
C VAL A 327 -6.14 19.03 -8.56
N ASP A 328 -5.17 19.92 -8.38
CA ASP A 328 -4.14 20.20 -9.40
C ASP A 328 -2.92 19.26 -9.28
N THR A 329 -2.85 18.47 -8.20
CA THR A 329 -1.73 17.55 -7.92
C THR A 329 -1.80 16.32 -8.82
N GLU A 330 -0.65 15.82 -9.32
CA GLU A 330 -0.63 14.61 -10.13
C GLU A 330 -1.18 13.40 -9.36
N ILE A 331 -2.01 12.61 -10.03
CA ILE A 331 -2.64 11.42 -9.43
C ILE A 331 -2.01 10.15 -10.00
N GLU A 332 -1.58 9.28 -9.09
CA GLU A 332 -1.04 7.96 -9.41
C GLU A 332 -1.95 6.84 -8.89
N VAL A 333 -2.19 5.83 -9.73
CA VAL A 333 -3.09 4.71 -9.43
C VAL A 333 -2.38 3.39 -9.70
N PHE A 334 -2.43 2.46 -8.74
CA PHE A 334 -2.04 1.07 -9.00
C PHE A 334 -3.05 0.41 -9.94
N VAL A 335 -2.56 -0.22 -11.01
CA VAL A 335 -3.40 -0.86 -12.02
C VAL A 335 -3.23 -2.37 -12.09
N HIS A 336 -2.16 -2.93 -11.51
CA HIS A 336 -1.89 -4.36 -11.62
C HIS A 336 -1.16 -4.91 -10.40
N GLY A 337 -1.37 -6.18 -10.08
CA GLY A 337 -0.60 -6.94 -9.10
C GLY A 337 -1.34 -7.21 -7.79
N ALA A 338 -0.59 -7.56 -6.75
CA ALA A 338 -1.17 -8.05 -5.49
C ALA A 338 -1.94 -6.97 -4.72
N LEU A 339 -3.24 -7.22 -4.46
CA LEU A 339 -4.04 -6.40 -3.56
C LEU A 339 -3.77 -6.74 -2.09
N CYS A 340 -3.62 -5.69 -1.28
CA CYS A 340 -3.70 -5.83 0.17
C CYS A 340 -5.17 -5.88 0.56
N VAL A 341 -5.53 -6.68 1.56
CA VAL A 341 -6.88 -6.65 2.11
C VAL A 341 -7.09 -5.42 2.98
N SER A 342 -6.03 -4.96 3.64
CA SER A 342 -6.04 -3.80 4.52
C SER A 342 -5.66 -2.55 3.75
N TYR A 343 -6.27 -1.43 4.12
CA TYR A 343 -5.83 -0.10 3.70
C TYR A 343 -4.32 0.05 3.99
N SER A 344 -3.60 0.56 2.99
CA SER A 344 -2.13 0.64 3.05
C SER A 344 -1.72 1.67 4.11
N GLY A 345 -0.78 1.30 4.98
CA GLY A 345 -0.40 2.10 6.16
C GLY A 345 -1.26 1.87 7.41
N GLN A 346 -2.27 0.99 7.36
CA GLN A 346 -3.22 0.74 8.45
C GLN A 346 -3.28 -0.75 8.87
N CYS A 347 -2.16 -1.49 8.72
CA CYS A 347 -2.10 -2.93 9.00
C CYS A 347 -1.08 -3.24 10.10
N PHE A 348 -1.56 -3.66 11.26
CA PHE A 348 -0.73 -3.95 12.44
C PHE A 348 -0.59 -5.44 12.77
N SER A 349 -1.18 -6.33 11.95
CA SER A 349 -1.14 -7.79 12.17
C SER A 349 0.26 -8.38 12.40
N SER A 350 1.25 -7.94 11.60
CA SER A 350 2.61 -8.47 11.69
C SER A 350 3.33 -7.96 12.96
N GLU A 351 2.98 -6.76 13.41
CA GLU A 351 3.55 -6.15 14.60
C GLU A 351 2.99 -6.85 15.84
N ALA A 352 1.66 -6.98 15.92
CA ALA A 352 0.95 -7.64 17.01
C ALA A 352 1.42 -9.08 17.27
N TRP A 353 1.69 -9.86 16.23
CA TRP A 353 1.97 -11.29 16.38
C TRP A 353 3.45 -11.69 16.34
N GLY A 354 4.33 -10.81 15.85
CA GLY A 354 5.71 -11.21 15.59
C GLY A 354 6.74 -10.09 15.65
N GLY A 355 6.39 -8.91 16.20
CA GLY A 355 7.31 -7.78 16.33
C GLY A 355 7.88 -7.26 15.02
N ARG A 356 7.20 -7.55 13.90
CA ARG A 356 7.58 -7.14 12.54
C ARG A 356 6.55 -6.15 12.01
N SER A 357 6.95 -4.93 11.68
CA SER A 357 5.99 -3.96 11.18
C SER A 357 5.73 -4.12 9.67
N ALA A 358 4.45 -4.31 9.31
CA ALA A 358 4.04 -4.27 7.90
C ALA A 358 4.20 -2.87 7.29
N ASN A 359 3.99 -1.83 8.09
CA ASN A 359 4.24 -0.41 7.75
C ASN A 359 5.74 -0.12 7.55
N ARG A 360 6.62 -1.00 8.02
CA ARG A 360 8.08 -0.97 7.79
C ARG A 360 8.58 -2.01 6.78
N GLY A 361 7.69 -2.55 5.94
CA GLY A 361 8.05 -3.47 4.86
C GLY A 361 8.31 -4.91 5.28
N GLN A 362 8.01 -5.28 6.52
CA GLN A 362 8.21 -6.63 7.08
C GLN A 362 6.90 -7.44 7.16
N CYS A 363 5.96 -7.16 6.26
CA CYS A 363 4.64 -7.81 6.22
C CYS A 363 4.76 -9.35 6.17
N ALA A 364 4.15 -10.02 7.17
CA ALA A 364 4.10 -11.47 7.29
C ALA A 364 3.01 -12.14 6.42
N GLN A 365 2.19 -11.35 5.73
CA GLN A 365 1.04 -11.81 4.94
C GLN A 365 0.01 -12.59 5.78
N ALA A 366 -0.23 -12.15 7.02
CA ALA A 366 -1.23 -12.71 7.94
C ALA A 366 -2.62 -12.87 7.31
N CYS A 367 -3.06 -11.92 6.47
CA CYS A 367 -4.33 -12.00 5.74
C CYS A 367 -4.44 -13.18 4.75
N ARG A 368 -3.33 -13.88 4.47
CA ARG A 368 -3.27 -15.06 3.60
C ARG A 368 -3.25 -16.37 4.41
N LEU A 369 -3.38 -16.31 5.73
CA LEU A 369 -3.57 -17.47 6.58
C LEU A 369 -5.03 -17.95 6.55
N PRO A 370 -5.29 -19.23 6.85
CA PRO A 370 -6.64 -19.74 6.99
C PRO A 370 -7.27 -19.29 8.33
N TYR A 371 -8.56 -18.97 8.31
CA TYR A 371 -9.36 -18.54 9.46
C TYR A 371 -10.71 -19.27 9.49
N GLY A 372 -11.21 -19.56 10.69
CA GLY A 372 -12.56 -20.03 10.94
C GLY A 372 -13.50 -18.82 11.11
N LEU A 373 -14.74 -18.93 10.62
CA LEU A 373 -15.75 -17.89 10.78
C LEU A 373 -16.67 -18.21 11.95
N ILE A 374 -16.66 -17.39 12.99
CA ILE A 374 -17.59 -17.50 14.11
C ILE A 374 -18.63 -16.41 13.95
N ALA A 375 -19.92 -16.76 13.97
CA ALA A 375 -21.00 -15.79 14.00
C ALA A 375 -21.95 -16.12 15.16
N ASN A 376 -22.17 -15.14 16.04
CA ASN A 376 -22.99 -15.24 17.25
C ASN A 376 -22.56 -16.40 18.17
N GLY A 377 -21.24 -16.54 18.38
CA GLY A 377 -20.65 -17.60 19.21
C GLY A 377 -20.56 -18.98 18.55
N GLU A 378 -21.09 -19.16 17.34
CA GLU A 378 -21.09 -20.45 16.63
C GLU A 378 -20.11 -20.45 15.45
N LEU A 379 -19.26 -21.49 15.35
CA LEU A 379 -18.44 -21.73 14.16
C LEU A 379 -19.37 -22.05 12.98
N LYS A 380 -19.24 -21.29 11.89
CA LYS A 380 -20.05 -21.46 10.68
C LYS A 380 -19.38 -22.40 9.70
N HIS A 381 -20.21 -23.26 9.11
CA HIS A 381 -19.79 -24.13 8.02
C HIS A 381 -19.50 -23.29 6.77
N LEU A 382 -18.31 -23.44 6.19
CA LEU A 382 -17.90 -22.70 5.00
C LEU A 382 -18.12 -23.57 3.77
N SER A 383 -19.15 -23.26 2.98
CA SER A 383 -19.32 -23.85 1.65
C SER A 383 -18.89 -22.87 0.56
N PHE A 384 -18.03 -23.35 -0.35
CA PHE A 384 -17.59 -22.58 -1.51
C PHE A 384 -18.16 -23.22 -2.79
N ASP A 385 -19.01 -22.48 -3.50
CA ASP A 385 -19.59 -22.85 -4.80
C ASP A 385 -20.45 -24.12 -4.78
N GLY A 386 -21.16 -24.36 -3.66
CA GLY A 386 -22.06 -25.51 -3.52
C GLY A 386 -21.35 -26.86 -3.39
N ILE A 387 -20.01 -26.87 -3.31
CA ILE A 387 -19.25 -28.05 -2.93
C ILE A 387 -19.33 -28.14 -1.40
N GLU A 388 -20.20 -29.01 -0.91
CA GLU A 388 -20.08 -29.50 0.46
C GLU A 388 -18.72 -30.19 0.54
N GLY A 389 -17.80 -29.63 1.34
CA GLY A 389 -16.59 -30.37 1.70
C GLY A 389 -17.05 -31.73 2.23
N ILE A 390 -16.37 -32.81 1.84
CA ILE A 390 -16.58 -34.13 2.44
C ILE A 390 -16.14 -34.00 3.90
N MET A 391 -17.05 -33.50 4.70
CA MET A 391 -16.94 -33.15 6.10
C MET A 391 -17.38 -34.36 6.88
N GLY A 392 -16.44 -35.29 7.01
CA GLY A 392 -16.64 -36.52 7.73
C GLY A 392 -15.51 -37.45 7.38
N LYS A 393 -14.69 -37.79 8.38
CA LYS A 393 -13.76 -38.93 8.30
C LYS A 393 -14.50 -40.08 7.60
N PRO A 394 -13.96 -40.69 6.52
CA PRO A 394 -14.61 -41.82 5.88
C PRO A 394 -14.76 -43.04 6.79
N ASN A 395 -14.20 -43.04 8.00
CA ASN A 395 -14.43 -44.04 9.01
C ASN A 395 -14.37 -43.41 10.40
N GLY A 396 -15.48 -43.44 11.13
CA GLY A 396 -15.63 -42.97 12.51
C GLY A 396 -14.80 -43.76 13.52
N ARG A 397 -13.47 -43.62 13.49
CA ARG A 397 -12.58 -44.02 14.59
C ARG A 397 -11.76 -42.83 15.04
N SER A 398 -12.13 -42.30 16.20
CA SER A 398 -11.26 -41.52 17.05
C SER A 398 -10.09 -42.42 17.45
N LEU A 399 -8.91 -42.20 16.88
CA LEU A 399 -7.67 -42.76 17.42
C LEU A 399 -7.38 -41.97 18.69
N GLY A 400 -7.66 -42.61 19.83
CA GLY A 400 -7.48 -42.03 21.14
C GLY A 400 -6.00 -41.73 21.46
N GLY A 401 -5.80 -40.67 22.25
CA GLY A 401 -4.60 -40.45 23.03
C GLY A 401 -3.87 -39.13 22.76
N GLY A 402 -4.26 -38.06 23.48
CA GLY A 402 -3.44 -36.87 23.73
C GLY A 402 -3.81 -35.62 22.93
N ALA A 403 -4.15 -34.54 23.65
CA ALA A 403 -4.30 -33.15 23.19
C ALA A 403 -4.99 -32.94 21.83
N ALA A 404 -6.32 -32.77 21.89
CA ALA A 404 -7.19 -32.43 20.77
C ALA A 404 -6.71 -31.17 20.01
N ALA A 405 -6.13 -31.37 18.83
CA ALA A 405 -5.77 -30.31 17.90
C ALA A 405 -6.25 -30.68 16.49
N ARG A 406 -7.09 -29.79 15.94
CA ARG A 406 -7.18 -29.43 14.50
C ARG A 406 -7.99 -30.34 13.56
N ASP A 407 -9.32 -30.27 13.68
CA ASP A 407 -10.27 -30.54 12.58
C ASP A 407 -11.30 -29.37 12.56
N GLU A 408 -10.83 -28.11 12.46
CA GLU A 408 -11.71 -26.93 12.35
C GLU A 408 -11.85 -26.50 10.87
N GLU A 409 -13.08 -26.23 10.42
CA GLU A 409 -13.37 -25.68 9.09
C GLU A 409 -12.76 -24.28 8.94
N MET A 410 -11.78 -24.14 8.05
CA MET A 410 -11.04 -22.90 7.85
C MET A 410 -11.05 -22.50 6.38
N GLY A 411 -11.06 -21.19 6.12
CA GLY A 411 -11.00 -20.60 4.79
C GLY A 411 -10.02 -19.42 4.72
N TYR A 412 -9.63 -19.01 3.52
CA TYR A 412 -8.77 -17.83 3.33
C TYR A 412 -9.60 -16.54 3.30
N LEU A 413 -10.32 -16.27 4.38
CA LEU A 413 -11.43 -15.29 4.46
C LEU A 413 -11.00 -13.83 4.26
N LEU A 414 -9.70 -13.53 4.27
CA LEU A 414 -9.12 -12.19 4.08
C LEU A 414 -8.15 -12.12 2.89
N SER A 415 -8.16 -13.13 2.01
CA SER A 415 -7.20 -13.26 0.91
C SER A 415 -7.82 -12.80 -0.42
N PRO A 416 -7.55 -11.57 -0.92
CA PRO A 416 -8.12 -11.09 -2.17
C PRO A 416 -7.47 -11.70 -3.42
N GLN A 417 -8.22 -11.76 -4.51
CA GLN A 417 -7.68 -11.94 -5.86
C GLN A 417 -6.77 -10.75 -6.24
N ASP A 418 -6.02 -10.87 -7.33
CA ASP A 418 -5.11 -9.80 -7.78
C ASP A 418 -5.85 -8.72 -8.57
N LEU A 419 -5.26 -7.52 -8.60
CA LEU A 419 -5.71 -6.39 -9.40
C LEU A 419 -5.24 -6.55 -10.85
N CYS A 420 -6.14 -6.30 -11.79
CA CYS A 420 -5.88 -6.14 -13.20
C CYS A 420 -6.85 -5.12 -13.80
N GLY A 421 -6.36 -3.90 -13.93
CA GLY A 421 -7.05 -2.75 -14.51
C GLY A 421 -6.89 -2.60 -16.02
N LEU A 422 -6.44 -3.62 -16.76
CA LEU A 422 -6.21 -3.52 -18.21
C LEU A 422 -7.45 -3.02 -18.96
N ASP A 423 -8.61 -3.56 -18.58
CA ASP A 423 -9.89 -3.23 -19.20
C ASP A 423 -10.41 -1.83 -18.78
N GLN A 424 -9.76 -1.19 -17.79
CA GLN A 424 -10.12 0.13 -17.25
C GLN A 424 -9.14 1.25 -17.67
N VAL A 425 -8.11 0.93 -18.47
CA VAL A 425 -7.08 1.91 -18.85
C VAL A 425 -7.68 3.11 -19.58
N GLU A 426 -8.67 2.89 -20.45
CA GLU A 426 -9.29 3.98 -21.21
C GLU A 426 -10.04 4.97 -20.29
N GLU A 427 -10.76 4.46 -19.30
CA GLU A 427 -11.47 5.25 -18.29
C GLU A 427 -10.49 5.99 -17.37
N LEU A 428 -9.39 5.35 -16.97
CA LEU A 428 -8.34 5.99 -16.15
C LEU A 428 -7.66 7.14 -16.90
N VAL A 429 -7.38 6.97 -18.20
CA VAL A 429 -6.86 8.03 -19.06
C VAL A 429 -7.85 9.19 -19.14
N LYS A 430 -9.14 8.89 -19.38
CA LYS A 430 -10.20 9.93 -19.43
C LYS A 430 -10.41 10.64 -18.11
N ALA A 431 -10.20 9.95 -16.98
CA ALA A 431 -10.27 10.54 -15.65
C ALA A 431 -9.12 11.52 -15.36
N GLY A 432 -8.09 11.60 -16.21
CA GLY A 432 -6.93 12.47 -16.00
C GLY A 432 -5.93 11.92 -15.00
N VAL A 433 -5.90 10.59 -14.78
CA VAL A 433 -4.84 9.96 -13.99
C VAL A 433 -3.49 10.21 -14.68
N SER A 434 -2.52 10.72 -13.92
CA SER A 434 -1.21 11.14 -14.45
C SER A 434 -0.24 9.97 -14.58
N CYS A 435 -0.37 8.94 -13.73
CA CYS A 435 0.53 7.79 -13.72
C CYS A 435 -0.21 6.47 -13.41
N LEU A 436 0.02 5.45 -14.24
CA LEU A 436 -0.44 4.07 -14.01
C LEU A 436 0.73 3.22 -13.47
N LYS A 437 0.55 2.65 -12.28
CA LYS A 437 1.59 1.90 -11.58
C LYS A 437 1.33 0.40 -11.54
N ILE A 438 2.34 -0.39 -11.88
CA ILE A 438 2.31 -1.85 -11.76
C ILE A 438 2.95 -2.27 -10.43
N GLU A 439 2.26 -3.05 -9.58
CA GLU A 439 2.86 -3.65 -8.39
C GLU A 439 3.57 -4.95 -8.75
N GLY A 440 4.84 -5.10 -8.36
CA GLY A 440 5.56 -6.34 -8.67
C GLY A 440 7.03 -6.41 -8.29
N ARG A 441 7.53 -5.61 -7.33
CA ARG A 441 8.98 -5.55 -7.03
C ARG A 441 9.61 -6.87 -6.56
N LEU A 442 8.83 -7.82 -6.07
CA LEU A 442 9.30 -9.18 -5.72
C LEU A 442 9.14 -10.19 -6.86
N LYS A 443 8.69 -9.76 -8.03
CA LYS A 443 8.47 -10.62 -9.19
C LYS A 443 9.72 -10.66 -10.08
N ASP A 444 9.76 -11.67 -10.93
CA ASP A 444 10.87 -11.87 -11.87
C ASP A 444 10.76 -10.94 -13.09
N ALA A 445 11.82 -10.94 -13.91
CA ALA A 445 11.88 -10.14 -15.13
C ALA A 445 10.78 -10.52 -16.15
N SER A 446 10.34 -11.77 -16.19
CA SER A 446 9.26 -12.23 -17.08
C SER A 446 7.93 -11.55 -16.74
N TYR A 447 7.61 -11.44 -15.45
CA TYR A 447 6.44 -10.71 -14.98
C TYR A 447 6.51 -9.22 -15.31
N VAL A 448 7.66 -8.59 -15.04
CA VAL A 448 7.83 -7.16 -15.31
C VAL A 448 7.71 -6.87 -16.81
N ALA A 449 8.33 -7.68 -17.67
CA ALA A 449 8.22 -7.55 -19.12
C ALA A 449 6.77 -7.68 -19.60
N ALA A 450 6.10 -8.77 -19.22
CA ALA A 450 4.74 -9.07 -19.66
C ALA A 450 3.74 -7.99 -19.26
N THR A 451 3.76 -7.58 -17.99
CA THR A 451 2.86 -6.55 -17.47
C THR A 451 3.15 -5.18 -18.08
N THR A 452 4.42 -4.77 -18.14
CA THR A 452 4.81 -3.49 -18.77
C THR A 452 4.34 -3.42 -20.23
N ARG A 453 4.59 -4.47 -21.01
CA ARG A 453 4.19 -4.53 -22.42
C ARG A 453 2.67 -4.45 -22.60
N ALA A 454 1.92 -5.17 -21.77
CA ALA A 454 0.46 -5.17 -21.82
C ALA A 454 -0.13 -3.77 -21.54
N TYR A 455 0.34 -3.10 -20.47
CA TYR A 455 -0.16 -1.77 -20.12
C TYR A 455 0.31 -0.68 -21.09
N ARG A 456 1.55 -0.74 -21.60
CA ARG A 456 2.03 0.21 -22.63
C ARG A 456 1.13 0.17 -23.85
N THR A 457 0.84 -1.03 -24.34
CA THR A 457 -0.07 -1.25 -25.48
C THR A 457 -1.48 -0.70 -25.20
N ALA A 458 -2.00 -0.93 -24.00
CA ALA A 458 -3.32 -0.45 -23.60
C ALA A 458 -3.37 1.10 -23.51
N ILE A 459 -2.34 1.72 -22.92
CA ILE A 459 -2.25 3.19 -22.80
C ILE A 459 -2.16 3.83 -24.19
N ASP A 460 -1.30 3.32 -25.08
CA ASP A 460 -1.14 3.87 -26.43
C ASP A 460 -2.43 3.79 -27.24
N ALA A 461 -3.16 2.68 -27.12
CA ALA A 461 -4.45 2.49 -27.75
C ALA A 461 -5.52 3.45 -27.17
N ALA A 462 -5.60 3.57 -25.84
CA ALA A 462 -6.53 4.49 -25.18
C ALA A 462 -6.23 5.95 -25.54
N TRP A 463 -4.96 6.35 -25.51
CA TRP A 463 -4.51 7.70 -25.81
C TRP A 463 -4.80 8.11 -27.24
N SER A 464 -4.55 7.20 -28.20
CA SER A 464 -4.87 7.43 -29.61
C SER A 464 -6.36 7.73 -29.83
N LYS A 465 -7.26 7.07 -29.08
CA LYS A 465 -8.71 7.33 -29.15
C LYS A 465 -9.06 8.73 -28.61
N VAL A 466 -8.46 9.12 -27.48
CA VAL A 466 -8.66 10.44 -26.86
C VAL A 466 -8.22 11.55 -27.81
N MET A 467 -7.05 11.42 -28.43
CA MET A 467 -6.51 12.42 -29.37
C MET A 467 -7.33 12.56 -30.66
N ASN A 468 -7.96 11.49 -31.13
CA ASN A 468 -8.74 11.50 -32.37
C ASN A 468 -10.20 11.96 -32.19
N GLY A 469 -10.64 12.29 -30.96
CA GLY A 469 -12.00 12.79 -30.70
C GLY A 469 -13.13 11.82 -31.04
N GLN A 470 -12.84 10.51 -31.20
CA GLN A 470 -13.78 9.51 -31.69
C GLN A 470 -14.43 8.73 -30.54
N SER A 471 -15.74 8.93 -30.37
CA SER A 471 -16.63 7.90 -29.83
C SER A 471 -16.77 6.78 -30.87
N THR A 472 -16.78 5.54 -30.42
CA THR A 472 -16.64 4.32 -31.22
C THR A 472 -17.62 4.22 -32.39
N HIS A 473 -17.11 4.12 -33.61
CA HIS A 473 -17.45 3.07 -34.57
C HIS A 473 -16.53 3.17 -35.81
N ASN A 474 -15.93 2.02 -36.17
CA ASN A 474 -15.16 1.69 -37.37
C ASN A 474 -13.66 2.05 -37.45
N GLY A 475 -12.85 0.98 -37.51
CA GLY A 475 -11.68 0.90 -38.38
C GLY A 475 -10.34 1.26 -37.75
N LEU A 476 -9.65 0.26 -37.18
CA LEU A 476 -8.21 0.34 -36.91
C LEU A 476 -7.45 0.63 -38.21
N ASN A 477 -6.98 1.86 -38.38
CA ASN A 477 -5.91 2.21 -39.30
C ASN A 477 -4.99 3.24 -38.64
N ASN A 478 -4.32 2.83 -37.56
CA ASN A 478 -3.18 3.58 -37.01
C ASN A 478 -1.92 2.71 -37.10
N LYS A 479 -1.12 2.98 -38.14
CA LYS A 479 0.17 2.34 -38.46
C LYS A 479 1.33 2.80 -37.57
N ARG A 480 1.07 3.31 -36.36
CA ARG A 480 2.11 3.67 -35.40
C ARG A 480 2.05 2.72 -34.21
N ILE A 481 3.05 1.85 -34.18
CA ILE A 481 3.41 0.95 -33.07
C ILE A 481 2.34 -0.12 -32.78
N LEU A 482 2.02 -0.94 -33.78
CA LEU A 482 1.54 -2.28 -33.47
C LEU A 482 2.77 -3.17 -33.33
N ALA A 483 2.98 -3.65 -32.12
CA ALA A 483 3.85 -4.77 -31.83
C ALA A 483 3.61 -5.89 -32.87
N SER A 484 4.64 -6.65 -33.23
CA SER A 484 4.42 -7.82 -34.08
C SER A 484 3.38 -8.75 -33.41
N PRO A 485 2.62 -9.58 -34.15
CA PRO A 485 1.66 -10.52 -33.56
C PRO A 485 2.23 -11.37 -32.40
N ASP A 486 3.54 -11.64 -32.43
CA ASP A 486 4.29 -12.41 -31.42
C ASP A 486 4.59 -11.64 -30.11
N GLU A 487 4.39 -10.33 -30.09
CA GLU A 487 4.69 -9.41 -28.98
C GLU A 487 3.43 -8.87 -28.28
N HIS A 488 2.23 -9.25 -28.74
CA HIS A 488 0.99 -8.95 -28.06
C HIS A 488 0.87 -9.79 -26.79
N VAL A 489 0.69 -9.12 -25.64
CA VAL A 489 0.42 -9.76 -24.35
C VAL A 489 -1.06 -9.62 -24.05
N SER A 490 -1.77 -10.74 -24.06
CA SER A 490 -3.18 -10.80 -23.71
C SER A 490 -3.37 -10.87 -22.19
N ARG A 491 -4.59 -10.58 -21.72
CA ARG A 491 -4.99 -10.83 -20.33
C ARG A 491 -4.76 -12.30 -19.91
N ASN A 492 -4.97 -13.23 -20.83
CA ASN A 492 -4.73 -14.66 -20.65
C ASN A 492 -3.24 -14.99 -20.46
N ASP A 493 -2.34 -14.21 -21.05
CA ASP A 493 -0.90 -14.39 -20.82
C ASP A 493 -0.52 -13.98 -19.40
N LEU A 494 -1.09 -12.88 -18.91
CA LEU A 494 -0.82 -12.39 -17.57
C LEU A 494 -1.29 -13.37 -16.48
N THR A 495 -2.42 -14.06 -16.70
CA THR A 495 -2.90 -15.07 -15.74
C THR A 495 -1.90 -16.20 -15.57
N HIS A 496 -1.18 -16.61 -16.61
CA HIS A 496 -0.14 -17.64 -16.53
C HIS A 496 1.16 -17.20 -15.85
N VAL A 497 1.51 -15.92 -15.95
CA VAL A 497 2.69 -15.40 -15.26
C VAL A 497 2.41 -15.36 -13.76
N PHE A 498 1.30 -14.73 -13.36
CA PHE A 498 0.86 -14.70 -11.98
C PHE A 498 -0.57 -14.17 -11.84
N ALA A 499 -1.47 -15.04 -11.40
CA ALA A 499 -2.77 -14.65 -10.87
C ALA A 499 -3.16 -15.53 -9.67
N ARG A 500 -3.92 -14.99 -8.72
CA ARG A 500 -4.49 -15.75 -7.60
C ARG A 500 -5.90 -16.19 -7.93
N GLY A 501 -6.04 -17.21 -8.78
CA GLY A 501 -7.36 -17.75 -9.16
C GLY A 501 -8.13 -18.27 -7.95
N GLN A 502 -9.32 -17.69 -7.74
CA GLN A 502 -10.28 -18.17 -6.76
C GLN A 502 -11.67 -18.41 -7.35
N ASP A 503 -11.93 -17.99 -8.59
CA ASP A 503 -13.15 -18.28 -9.34
C ASP A 503 -12.88 -18.37 -10.85
N GLU A 504 -13.82 -19.00 -11.55
CA GLU A 504 -13.82 -19.23 -13.00
C GLU A 504 -14.03 -17.95 -13.84
N ILE A 505 -14.43 -16.84 -13.21
CA ILE A 505 -14.85 -15.63 -13.93
C ILE A 505 -13.65 -14.79 -14.30
N TYR A 506 -12.72 -14.58 -13.36
CA TYR A 506 -11.60 -13.65 -13.54
C TYR A 506 -10.23 -14.32 -13.61
N ASP A 507 -10.15 -15.63 -13.42
CA ASP A 507 -8.90 -16.37 -13.32
C ASP A 507 -7.91 -15.78 -12.29
N GLY A 508 -8.41 -15.10 -11.26
CA GLY A 508 -7.58 -14.44 -10.26
C GLY A 508 -7.13 -13.02 -10.57
N LEU A 509 -7.46 -12.46 -11.74
CA LEU A 509 -7.11 -11.10 -12.15
C LEU A 509 -8.34 -10.17 -12.13
N THR A 510 -8.87 -9.83 -10.98
CA THR A 510 -10.08 -8.99 -10.88
C THR A 510 -9.80 -7.52 -11.20
N PRO A 511 -10.81 -6.71 -11.55
CA PRO A 511 -10.68 -5.25 -11.61
C PRO A 511 -10.50 -4.61 -10.21
N GLY A 512 -10.35 -5.41 -9.14
CA GLY A 512 -10.24 -4.94 -7.78
C GLY A 512 -11.47 -4.12 -7.37
N PHE A 513 -11.21 -2.91 -6.88
CA PHE A 513 -12.23 -1.97 -6.42
C PHE A 513 -12.67 -0.96 -7.48
N PHE A 514 -12.13 -1.01 -8.71
CA PHE A 514 -12.48 -0.06 -9.77
C PHE A 514 -13.98 0.00 -10.08
N GLU A 515 -14.69 -1.11 -9.87
CA GLU A 515 -16.14 -1.20 -10.05
C GLU A 515 -16.93 -1.04 -8.73
N GLY A 516 -16.27 -0.57 -7.66
CA GLY A 516 -16.81 -0.49 -6.31
C GLY A 516 -16.47 -1.73 -5.44
N ALA A 517 -17.00 -1.75 -4.21
CA ALA A 517 -16.61 -2.71 -3.18
C ALA A 517 -16.85 -4.19 -3.51
N LYS A 518 -17.94 -4.48 -4.24
CA LYS A 518 -18.34 -5.80 -4.78
C LYS A 518 -17.91 -6.99 -3.89
N HIS A 519 -18.38 -6.99 -2.65
CA HIS A 519 -17.84 -7.85 -1.58
C HIS A 519 -17.90 -9.35 -1.88
N GLN A 520 -18.77 -9.81 -2.79
CA GLN A 520 -18.90 -11.22 -3.17
C GLN A 520 -17.77 -11.73 -4.10
N ARG A 521 -17.04 -10.82 -4.75
CA ARG A 521 -16.14 -11.16 -5.87
C ARG A 521 -14.66 -11.16 -5.47
N LEU A 522 -14.20 -10.11 -4.82
CA LEU A 522 -12.76 -9.89 -4.61
C LEU A 522 -12.13 -10.96 -3.70
N VAL A 523 -12.85 -11.40 -2.68
CA VAL A 523 -12.42 -12.46 -1.75
C VAL A 523 -13.43 -13.59 -1.82
N ARG A 524 -13.03 -14.72 -2.40
CA ARG A 524 -13.87 -15.93 -2.39
C ARG A 524 -13.62 -16.78 -1.16
N GLY A 525 -12.36 -16.81 -0.69
CA GLY A 525 -11.94 -17.56 0.49
C GLY A 525 -11.28 -18.91 0.19
N ARG A 526 -11.00 -19.21 -1.09
CA ARG A 526 -10.58 -20.56 -1.53
C ARG A 526 -9.07 -20.81 -1.50
N SER A 527 -8.28 -19.88 -2.04
CA SER A 527 -6.82 -20.04 -2.12
C SER A 527 -6.07 -18.70 -2.15
N PRO A 528 -4.89 -18.60 -1.53
CA PRO A 528 -4.01 -17.44 -1.62
C PRO A 528 -2.91 -17.59 -2.67
N ARG A 529 -2.82 -18.75 -3.33
CA ARG A 529 -1.70 -19.15 -4.18
C ARG A 529 -1.95 -18.81 -5.64
N HIS A 530 -0.86 -18.82 -6.41
CA HIS A 530 -0.96 -18.68 -7.85
C HIS A 530 -1.79 -19.83 -8.45
N ARG A 531 -2.79 -19.47 -9.24
CA ARG A 531 -3.53 -20.32 -10.18
C ARG A 531 -3.45 -19.63 -11.53
N GLY A 532 -3.07 -20.33 -12.58
CA GLY A 532 -3.15 -19.76 -13.93
C GLY A 532 -4.59 -19.75 -14.40
N GLN A 533 -4.84 -20.21 -15.62
CA GLN A 533 -6.18 -20.15 -16.20
C GLN A 533 -7.08 -21.28 -15.70
N HIS A 534 -8.35 -20.98 -15.46
CA HIS A 534 -9.35 -21.99 -15.16
C HIS A 534 -9.61 -22.86 -16.40
N LEU A 535 -9.43 -24.18 -16.26
CA LEU A 535 -9.67 -25.14 -17.34
C LEU A 535 -11.14 -25.57 -17.36
N GLY A 536 -11.71 -25.82 -16.18
CA GLY A 536 -13.02 -26.41 -16.01
C GLY A 536 -13.19 -27.05 -14.64
N ARG A 537 -14.21 -27.89 -14.50
CA ARG A 537 -14.53 -28.58 -13.25
C ARG A 537 -14.37 -30.08 -13.38
N VAL A 538 -13.99 -30.74 -12.28
CA VAL A 538 -13.95 -32.19 -12.19
C VAL A 538 -15.37 -32.73 -12.37
N ASP A 539 -15.60 -33.54 -13.40
CA ASP A 539 -16.85 -34.27 -13.55
C ASP A 539 -16.82 -35.57 -12.74
N ARG A 540 -15.74 -36.35 -12.91
CA ARG A 540 -15.49 -37.62 -12.21
C ARG A 540 -14.03 -38.04 -12.30
N THR A 541 -13.64 -39.05 -11.53
CA THR A 541 -12.37 -39.77 -11.69
C THR A 541 -12.65 -41.18 -12.22
N GLN A 542 -11.92 -41.64 -13.24
CA GLN A 542 -12.17 -42.94 -13.86
C GLN A 542 -10.88 -43.59 -14.36
N ASN A 543 -10.62 -44.85 -13.98
CA ASN A 543 -9.49 -45.66 -14.47
C ASN A 543 -8.12 -44.98 -14.39
N GLY A 544 -7.81 -44.30 -13.29
CA GLY A 544 -6.54 -43.58 -13.13
C GLY A 544 -6.45 -42.26 -13.91
N ALA A 545 -7.57 -41.76 -14.47
CA ALA A 545 -7.65 -40.48 -15.16
C ALA A 545 -8.64 -39.52 -14.47
N LEU A 546 -8.35 -38.23 -14.55
CA LEU A 546 -9.24 -37.15 -14.14
C LEU A 546 -10.12 -36.76 -15.33
N ILE A 547 -11.44 -36.84 -15.18
CA ILE A 547 -12.39 -36.40 -16.20
C ILE A 547 -12.84 -34.98 -15.87
N VAL A 548 -12.57 -34.07 -16.79
CA VAL A 548 -12.83 -32.63 -16.61
C VAL A 548 -13.86 -32.18 -17.64
N LYS A 549 -14.89 -31.48 -17.17
CA LYS A 549 -15.79 -30.71 -18.01
C LYS A 549 -15.20 -29.32 -18.18
N LEU A 550 -14.81 -28.98 -19.40
CA LEU A 550 -14.21 -27.70 -19.75
C LEU A 550 -15.20 -26.55 -19.63
N ASP A 551 -14.67 -25.37 -19.31
CA ASP A 551 -15.45 -24.13 -19.43
C ASP A 551 -15.86 -23.86 -20.88
N GLU A 552 -16.99 -23.18 -21.08
CA GLU A 552 -17.54 -22.87 -22.40
C GLU A 552 -16.54 -22.12 -23.30
N ARG A 553 -15.65 -21.31 -22.72
CA ARG A 553 -14.63 -20.54 -23.44
C ARG A 553 -13.61 -21.40 -24.20
N TRP A 554 -13.51 -22.69 -23.87
CA TRP A 554 -12.62 -23.66 -24.49
C TRP A 554 -13.29 -24.47 -25.61
N LEU A 555 -14.61 -24.38 -25.75
CA LEU A 555 -15.37 -25.11 -26.76
C LEU A 555 -15.17 -24.48 -28.15
N GLY A 556 -15.02 -25.31 -29.19
CA GLY A 556 -14.96 -24.86 -30.58
C GLY A 556 -13.67 -24.15 -31.02
N ARG A 557 -12.58 -24.20 -30.23
CA ARG A 557 -11.26 -23.69 -30.62
C ARG A 557 -10.44 -24.77 -31.36
N ASP A 558 -9.71 -24.36 -32.41
CA ASP A 558 -8.80 -25.24 -33.17
C ASP A 558 -7.55 -25.66 -32.37
N GLU A 559 -7.23 -24.93 -31.29
CA GLU A 559 -6.13 -25.25 -30.39
C GLU A 559 -6.61 -26.05 -29.18
N ALA A 560 -5.85 -27.08 -28.79
CA ALA A 560 -6.13 -27.84 -27.57
C ALA A 560 -6.01 -26.93 -26.34
N ALA A 561 -7.11 -26.79 -25.58
CA ALA A 561 -7.20 -26.02 -24.33
C ALA A 561 -6.10 -26.37 -23.30
N ILE A 562 -5.59 -27.60 -23.38
CA ILE A 562 -4.49 -28.11 -22.56
C ILE A 562 -3.66 -29.10 -23.40
N LYS A 563 -2.34 -29.08 -23.23
CA LYS A 563 -1.39 -29.94 -23.95
C LYS A 563 -0.59 -30.83 -22.98
N ARG A 564 0.01 -31.88 -23.53
CA ARG A 564 0.98 -32.70 -22.79
C ARG A 564 2.13 -31.83 -22.30
N GLY A 565 2.47 -31.94 -21.02
CA GLY A 565 3.52 -31.17 -20.36
C GLY A 565 3.00 -29.94 -19.59
N ASP A 566 1.77 -29.49 -19.86
CA ASP A 566 1.18 -28.39 -19.10
C ASP A 566 0.95 -28.81 -17.64
N GLY A 567 1.23 -27.88 -16.73
CA GLY A 567 0.99 -28.08 -15.30
C GLY A 567 -0.46 -27.78 -14.95
N ILE A 568 -1.08 -28.62 -14.12
CA ILE A 568 -2.40 -28.32 -13.56
C ILE A 568 -2.43 -28.39 -12.04
N VAL A 569 -3.44 -27.77 -11.45
CA VAL A 569 -3.84 -27.94 -10.05
C VAL A 569 -5.35 -28.14 -9.96
N VAL A 570 -5.79 -29.01 -9.07
CA VAL A 570 -7.19 -29.24 -8.71
C VAL A 570 -7.44 -28.62 -7.33
N ASP A 571 -8.25 -27.56 -7.31
CA ASP A 571 -8.67 -26.89 -6.08
C ASP A 571 -9.95 -27.55 -5.53
N ARG A 572 -9.77 -28.25 -4.41
CA ARG A 572 -10.82 -28.97 -3.68
C ARG A 572 -11.54 -28.11 -2.65
N GLY A 573 -11.11 -26.86 -2.44
CA GLY A 573 -11.69 -25.97 -1.42
C GLY A 573 -11.31 -26.35 0.02
N MET A 574 -10.19 -27.06 0.22
CA MET A 574 -9.72 -27.54 1.53
C MET A 574 -8.31 -26.99 1.81
N PRO A 575 -8.19 -25.77 2.39
CA PRO A 575 -6.92 -25.10 2.68
C PRO A 575 -5.88 -25.91 3.45
N GLN A 576 -6.35 -26.83 4.30
CA GLN A 576 -5.58 -27.64 5.22
C GLN A 576 -4.97 -28.91 4.58
N GLU A 577 -5.39 -29.27 3.36
CA GLU A 577 -4.92 -30.47 2.68
C GLU A 577 -3.90 -30.15 1.57
N GLU A 578 -3.11 -31.16 1.17
CA GLU A 578 -2.21 -31.04 0.02
C GLU A 578 -3.03 -30.87 -1.27
N GLU A 579 -2.59 -29.94 -2.12
CA GLU A 579 -3.22 -29.68 -3.42
C GLU A 579 -2.88 -30.80 -4.40
N LEU A 580 -3.89 -31.27 -5.12
CA LEU A 580 -3.68 -32.25 -6.19
C LEU A 580 -3.27 -31.49 -7.46
N GLY A 581 -2.29 -32.02 -8.19
CA GLY A 581 -1.83 -31.40 -9.42
C GLY A 581 -0.51 -31.98 -9.93
N GLY A 582 -0.13 -31.57 -11.13
CA GLY A 582 1.10 -32.02 -11.77
C GLY A 582 1.10 -31.81 -13.27
N PRO A 583 2.21 -32.13 -13.94
CA PRO A 583 2.30 -32.08 -15.39
C PRO A 583 1.42 -33.15 -16.04
N VAL A 584 0.65 -32.75 -17.05
CA VAL A 584 -0.23 -33.65 -17.80
C VAL A 584 0.59 -34.53 -18.75
N TYR A 585 0.38 -35.85 -18.67
CA TYR A 585 1.05 -36.83 -19.52
C TYR A 585 0.24 -37.18 -20.77
N GLU A 586 -1.09 -37.30 -20.64
CA GLU A 586 -2.00 -37.63 -21.72
C GLU A 586 -3.28 -36.78 -21.62
N VAL A 587 -3.74 -36.27 -22.77
CA VAL A 587 -5.03 -35.57 -22.94
C VAL A 587 -5.84 -36.33 -23.99
N LYS A 588 -7.06 -36.75 -23.64
CA LYS A 588 -7.99 -37.42 -24.57
C LYS A 588 -9.37 -36.78 -24.51
N TRP A 589 -9.94 -36.46 -25.67
CA TRP A 589 -11.34 -36.06 -25.76
C TRP A 589 -12.23 -37.28 -25.55
N ILE A 590 -13.19 -37.16 -24.63
CA ILE A 590 -14.27 -38.13 -24.43
C ILE A 590 -15.50 -37.67 -25.22
N ASP A 591 -15.86 -36.39 -25.07
CA ASP A 591 -16.92 -35.76 -25.83
C ASP A 591 -16.50 -34.33 -26.20
N SER A 592 -16.29 -34.08 -27.50
CA SER A 592 -15.88 -32.77 -27.99
C SER A 592 -17.02 -31.76 -28.06
N LYS A 593 -18.29 -32.20 -28.12
CA LYS A 593 -19.45 -31.29 -28.14
C LYS A 593 -19.74 -30.77 -26.74
N ASP A 594 -19.66 -31.65 -25.74
CA ASP A 594 -19.96 -31.32 -24.34
C ASP A 594 -18.71 -30.87 -23.55
N GLY A 595 -17.55 -30.78 -24.20
CA GLY A 595 -16.33 -30.26 -23.57
C GLY A 595 -15.69 -31.22 -22.57
N ILE A 596 -15.82 -32.53 -22.73
CA ILE A 596 -15.37 -33.51 -21.75
C ILE A 596 -14.03 -34.10 -22.17
N ILE A 597 -13.01 -33.91 -21.33
CA ILE A 597 -11.67 -34.44 -21.55
C ILE A 597 -11.22 -35.36 -20.41
N SER A 598 -10.31 -36.26 -20.74
CA SER A 598 -9.60 -37.14 -19.81
C SER A 598 -8.14 -36.72 -19.71
N LEU A 599 -7.66 -36.54 -18.48
CA LEU A 599 -6.28 -36.17 -18.14
C LEU A 599 -5.61 -37.29 -17.35
N ARG A 600 -4.42 -37.71 -17.78
CA ARG A 600 -3.54 -38.63 -17.02
C ARG A 600 -2.22 -37.97 -16.63
N PHE A 601 -1.63 -38.46 -15.54
CA PHE A 601 -0.38 -37.96 -14.95
C PHE A 601 0.67 -39.07 -14.94
N GLY A 602 1.94 -38.74 -14.67
CA GLY A 602 3.02 -39.75 -14.59
C GLY A 602 2.86 -40.76 -13.43
N ARG A 603 3.52 -41.92 -13.52
CA ARG A 603 3.35 -43.09 -12.62
C ARG A 603 3.54 -42.82 -11.11
N ASP A 604 4.31 -41.80 -10.72
CA ASP A 604 4.51 -41.42 -9.30
C ASP A 604 3.34 -40.60 -8.75
N VAL A 605 2.60 -39.92 -9.63
CA VAL A 605 1.39 -39.15 -9.31
C VAL A 605 0.18 -40.11 -9.28
N GLU A 606 0.09 -41.05 -10.23
CA GLU A 606 -0.98 -42.06 -10.29
C GLU A 606 -1.13 -42.90 -9.00
N ARG A 607 -0.05 -43.17 -8.25
CA ARG A 607 -0.09 -43.93 -6.97
C ARG A 607 -0.72 -43.17 -5.80
N ARG A 608 -0.78 -41.83 -5.83
CA ARG A 608 -1.40 -41.01 -4.77
C ARG A 608 -2.87 -40.67 -5.04
N TRP A 609 -3.33 -40.86 -6.28
CA TRP A 609 -4.51 -40.19 -6.80
C TRP A 609 -5.78 -41.05 -6.84
N ILE A 610 -5.71 -42.35 -7.17
CA ILE A 610 -6.89 -43.08 -7.63
C ILE A 610 -6.79 -44.57 -7.24
N GLU A 611 -7.61 -45.01 -6.28
CA GLU A 611 -8.03 -46.41 -6.19
C GLU A 611 -9.47 -46.54 -6.72
N ASN A 612 -9.68 -47.59 -7.50
CA ASN A 612 -10.88 -47.91 -8.27
C ASN A 612 -12.17 -47.87 -7.44
N ASP A 613 -13.21 -47.26 -8.00
CA ASP A 613 -14.62 -47.35 -7.56
C ASP A 613 -15.13 -48.80 -7.43
N GLU A 614 -14.44 -49.81 -7.98
CA GLU A 614 -14.83 -51.21 -7.85
C GLU A 614 -14.36 -51.91 -6.56
N ALA A 615 -13.31 -51.42 -5.88
CA ALA A 615 -12.73 -52.12 -4.72
C ALA A 615 -13.48 -51.90 -3.40
N VAL A 616 -14.12 -50.73 -3.26
CA VAL A 616 -14.86 -50.34 -2.04
C VAL A 616 -16.21 -51.06 -1.92
N LEU A 617 -16.79 -51.51 -3.04
CA LEU A 617 -18.02 -52.32 -3.03
C LEU A 617 -17.78 -53.82 -2.77
N ARG A 618 -16.53 -54.31 -2.74
CA ARG A 618 -16.21 -55.74 -2.52
C ARG A 618 -15.33 -56.05 -1.30
N GLY A 619 -15.09 -55.08 -0.42
CA GLY A 619 -14.52 -55.33 0.92
C GLY A 619 -13.14 -55.98 0.96
N LYS A 620 -12.23 -55.69 0.00
CA LYS A 620 -10.84 -56.18 0.06
C LYS A 620 -9.90 -55.06 0.51
N ALA A 621 -9.18 -55.31 1.61
CA ALA A 621 -8.18 -54.42 2.20
C ALA A 621 -6.96 -54.19 1.26
N PRO A 622 -6.26 -53.04 1.39
CA PRO A 622 -5.09 -52.71 0.56
C PRO A 622 -3.93 -53.71 0.77
N PRO A 623 -3.03 -53.87 -0.23
CA PRO A 623 -1.98 -54.89 -0.19
C PRO A 623 -0.97 -54.63 0.93
N THR A 624 -0.79 -55.62 1.80
CA THR A 624 0.25 -55.66 2.83
C THR A 624 1.60 -56.00 2.21
N TYR A 625 2.66 -55.25 2.56
CA TYR A 625 4.02 -55.67 2.26
C TYR A 625 4.66 -56.30 3.49
N TYR A 626 5.31 -57.46 3.30
CA TYR A 626 5.95 -58.22 4.35
C TYR A 626 7.44 -57.90 4.40
N LYS A 627 7.92 -57.47 5.58
CA LYS A 627 9.35 -57.40 5.89
C LYS A 627 9.56 -58.05 7.25
N ASN A 628 10.45 -59.03 7.32
CA ASN A 628 10.81 -59.77 8.55
C ASN A 628 9.63 -60.42 9.29
N GLY A 629 8.67 -61.02 8.58
CA GLY A 629 7.60 -61.82 9.19
C GLY A 629 6.55 -61.03 9.99
N GLN A 630 6.62 -59.70 10.02
CA GLN A 630 5.60 -58.83 10.61
C GLN A 630 4.83 -58.06 9.51
N SER A 631 3.51 -58.01 9.66
CA SER A 631 2.61 -57.24 8.80
C SER A 631 2.62 -55.77 9.22
N TYR A 632 3.01 -54.88 8.33
CA TYR A 632 2.82 -53.43 8.48
C TYR A 632 1.72 -52.98 7.53
N GLY A 633 0.53 -52.69 8.08
CA GLY A 633 -0.54 -52.04 7.33
C GLY A 633 -0.26 -50.55 7.23
N SER A 634 0.29 -50.08 6.11
CA SER A 634 0.21 -48.66 5.76
C SER A 634 -1.16 -48.42 5.12
N SER A 635 -2.09 -47.79 5.84
CA SER A 635 -3.27 -47.21 5.20
C SER A 635 -2.80 -46.07 4.30
N VAL A 636 -2.60 -46.33 3.02
CA VAL A 636 -2.52 -45.25 2.03
C VAL A 636 -3.93 -44.69 1.91
N SER A 637 -4.17 -43.53 2.51
CA SER A 637 -5.44 -42.82 2.31
C SER A 637 -5.48 -42.33 0.85
N THR A 638 -6.28 -42.99 0.02
CA THR A 638 -6.53 -42.57 -1.36
C THR A 638 -7.26 -41.21 -1.34
N VAL A 639 -6.66 -40.17 -1.91
CA VAL A 639 -7.23 -38.82 -1.95
C VAL A 639 -7.99 -38.63 -3.25
N MET A 640 -9.34 -38.64 -3.20
CA MET A 640 -10.17 -38.40 -4.39
C MET A 640 -10.35 -36.89 -4.64
N ALA A 641 -10.38 -36.49 -5.92
CA ALA A 641 -10.80 -35.17 -6.35
C ALA A 641 -12.34 -35.10 -6.42
N PRO A 642 -13.02 -34.32 -5.54
CA PRO A 642 -14.48 -34.26 -5.54
C PRO A 642 -15.04 -33.73 -6.86
N LYS A 643 -16.19 -34.27 -7.29
CA LYS A 643 -16.96 -33.70 -8.39
C LYS A 643 -17.26 -32.22 -8.12
N GLY A 644 -17.12 -31.38 -9.14
CA GLY A 644 -17.29 -29.93 -9.06
C GLY A 644 -16.02 -29.15 -8.73
N SER A 645 -14.95 -29.81 -8.25
CA SER A 645 -13.67 -29.16 -7.93
C SER A 645 -13.12 -28.39 -9.13
N HIS A 646 -12.51 -27.24 -8.87
CA HIS A 646 -11.94 -26.40 -9.92
C HIS A 646 -10.62 -27.00 -10.44
N VAL A 647 -10.39 -26.94 -11.74
CA VAL A 647 -9.15 -27.38 -12.38
C VAL A 647 -8.51 -26.18 -13.06
N TRP A 648 -7.23 -25.95 -12.78
CA TRP A 648 -6.47 -24.79 -13.22
C TRP A 648 -5.23 -25.21 -14.00
N ILE A 649 -4.92 -24.52 -15.10
CA ILE A 649 -3.66 -24.64 -15.83
C ILE A 649 -2.64 -23.69 -15.18
N THR A 650 -1.67 -24.23 -14.45
CA THR A 650 -0.70 -23.45 -13.69
C THR A 650 0.60 -23.18 -14.45
N ALA A 651 0.88 -23.92 -15.51
CA ALA A 651 2.06 -23.70 -16.34
C ALA A 651 1.78 -24.08 -17.80
N ASN A 652 2.17 -23.20 -18.72
CA ASN A 652 2.15 -23.42 -20.16
C ASN A 652 3.54 -23.07 -20.73
N ALA A 653 4.19 -24.04 -21.39
CA ALA A 653 5.58 -23.89 -21.84
C ALA A 653 5.74 -22.84 -22.95
N GLU A 654 4.75 -22.72 -23.84
CA GLU A 654 4.77 -21.79 -24.96
C GLU A 654 4.70 -20.34 -24.47
N ILE A 655 3.75 -20.07 -23.57
CA ILE A 655 3.58 -18.77 -22.93
C ILE A 655 4.83 -18.46 -22.08
N GLY A 656 5.30 -19.39 -21.26
CA GLY A 656 6.50 -19.21 -20.45
C GLY A 656 7.74 -18.86 -21.29
N ASN A 657 7.94 -19.51 -22.44
CA ASN A 657 9.03 -19.19 -23.36
C ASN A 657 8.86 -17.82 -24.02
N ARG A 658 7.63 -17.43 -24.39
CA ARG A 658 7.34 -16.08 -24.90
C ARG A 658 7.67 -15.00 -23.86
N MET A 659 7.28 -15.19 -22.59
CA MET A 659 7.57 -14.22 -21.52
C MET A 659 9.08 -14.08 -21.26
N LYS A 660 9.83 -15.17 -21.32
CA LYS A 660 11.31 -15.13 -21.23
C LYS A 660 11.94 -14.37 -22.39
N ARG A 661 11.41 -14.51 -23.61
CA ARG A 661 11.86 -13.72 -24.77
C ARG A 661 11.58 -12.24 -24.57
N LEU A 662 10.38 -11.87 -24.11
CA LEU A 662 10.02 -10.49 -23.79
C LEU A 662 10.94 -9.87 -22.73
N ALA A 663 11.31 -10.63 -21.70
CA ALA A 663 12.24 -10.20 -20.66
C ALA A 663 13.69 -10.04 -21.15
N SER A 664 14.03 -10.58 -22.32
CA SER A 664 15.37 -10.54 -22.90
C SER A 664 15.45 -9.60 -24.12
N LEU A 665 14.42 -8.78 -24.34
CA LEU A 665 14.42 -7.79 -25.43
C LEU A 665 15.46 -6.71 -25.18
N ASP A 666 16.09 -6.26 -26.26
CA ASP A 666 16.88 -5.03 -26.25
C ASP A 666 15.99 -3.81 -26.01
N PRO A 667 16.52 -2.74 -25.38
CA PRO A 667 15.77 -1.51 -25.19
C PRO A 667 15.36 -0.88 -26.53
N PRO A 668 14.17 -0.23 -26.59
CA PRO A 668 13.72 0.44 -27.80
C PRO A 668 14.71 1.55 -28.20
N ARG A 669 14.97 1.65 -29.50
CA ARG A 669 15.86 2.68 -30.08
C ARG A 669 15.07 3.93 -30.47
N PHE A 670 15.65 5.10 -30.21
CA PHE A 670 15.08 6.39 -30.59
C PHE A 670 15.08 6.58 -32.10
N GLN A 671 14.07 7.26 -32.65
CA GLN A 671 14.02 7.54 -34.08
C GLN A 671 14.87 8.77 -34.43
N ALA A 672 15.75 8.63 -35.42
CA ALA A 672 16.59 9.71 -35.92
C ALA A 672 16.35 10.00 -37.39
N LYS A 673 16.43 11.28 -37.77
CA LYS A 673 16.52 11.72 -39.16
C LYS A 673 17.93 12.12 -39.51
N LEU A 674 18.38 11.76 -40.70
CA LEU A 674 19.72 12.08 -41.18
C LEU A 674 19.63 13.04 -42.35
N PHE A 675 20.46 14.07 -42.33
CA PHE A 675 20.63 15.00 -43.44
C PHE A 675 22.06 14.87 -43.95
N VAL A 676 22.20 14.62 -45.25
CA VAL A 676 23.49 14.47 -45.92
C VAL A 676 23.64 15.62 -46.89
N GLU A 677 24.69 16.41 -46.68
CA GLU A 677 24.92 17.66 -47.39
C GLU A 677 26.33 17.67 -48.00
N GLY A 678 26.46 18.25 -49.18
CA GLY A 678 27.77 18.45 -49.79
C GLY A 678 27.74 18.82 -51.27
N ARG A 679 28.75 19.60 -51.67
CA ARG A 679 28.96 20.11 -53.04
C ARG A 679 30.40 19.87 -53.49
N VAL A 680 30.65 19.92 -54.79
CA VAL A 680 32.02 19.82 -55.33
C VAL A 680 32.92 20.87 -54.70
N GLY A 681 34.06 20.44 -54.14
CA GLY A 681 35.02 21.32 -53.46
C GLY A 681 34.72 21.58 -51.97
N GLU A 682 33.60 21.09 -51.44
CA GLU A 682 33.22 21.18 -50.02
C GLU A 682 33.35 19.82 -49.32
N PRO A 683 33.53 19.77 -47.99
CA PRO A 683 33.49 18.53 -47.24
C PRO A 683 32.07 17.95 -47.18
N LEU A 684 31.97 16.62 -47.17
CA LEU A 684 30.72 15.91 -46.88
C LEU A 684 30.31 16.18 -45.43
N THR A 685 29.07 16.60 -45.19
CA THR A 685 28.51 16.80 -43.85
C THR A 685 27.35 15.85 -43.62
N ILE A 686 27.33 15.20 -42.46
CA ILE A 686 26.19 14.39 -42.01
C ILE A 686 25.70 14.95 -40.68
N LYS A 687 24.41 15.26 -40.65
CA LYS A 687 23.69 15.73 -39.47
C LYS A 687 22.65 14.69 -39.08
N ILE A 688 22.65 14.27 -37.82
CA ILE A 688 21.73 13.28 -37.26
C ILE A 688 20.89 13.98 -36.20
N VAL A 689 19.58 13.96 -36.37
CA VAL A 689 18.62 14.66 -35.52
C VAL A 689 17.73 13.64 -34.83
N ASP A 690 17.77 13.63 -33.50
CA ASP A 690 16.79 12.90 -32.70
C ASP A 690 15.41 13.54 -32.88
N THR A 691 14.46 12.79 -33.43
CA THR A 691 13.14 13.34 -33.81
C THR A 691 12.25 13.73 -32.64
N SER A 692 12.54 13.21 -31.45
CA SER A 692 11.77 13.41 -30.23
C SER A 692 12.27 14.58 -29.40
N SER A 693 13.59 14.73 -29.26
CA SER A 693 14.22 15.77 -28.45
C SER A 693 14.74 16.95 -29.27
N GLY A 694 14.88 16.79 -30.59
CA GLY A 694 15.49 17.79 -31.45
C GLY A 694 17.01 17.93 -31.29
N VAL A 695 17.66 17.08 -30.49
CA VAL A 695 19.12 17.07 -30.31
C VAL A 695 19.80 16.67 -31.61
N ILE A 696 20.93 17.33 -31.91
CA ILE A 696 21.65 17.23 -33.17
C ILE A 696 23.08 16.80 -32.91
N GLY A 697 23.53 15.76 -33.61
CA GLY A 697 24.94 15.45 -33.79
C GLY A 697 25.36 15.70 -35.24
N GLU A 698 26.46 16.42 -35.43
CA GLU A 698 26.93 16.81 -36.76
C GLU A 698 28.43 16.56 -36.89
N ALA A 699 28.86 16.03 -38.04
CA ALA A 699 30.26 15.90 -38.38
C ALA A 699 30.49 16.10 -39.89
N ASN A 700 31.72 16.45 -40.26
CA ASN A 700 32.11 16.67 -41.65
C ASN A 700 33.44 15.99 -42.05
N SER A 701 33.73 15.93 -43.35
CA SER A 701 34.93 15.28 -43.91
C SER A 701 36.18 16.17 -43.99
N LEU A 702 36.23 17.34 -43.35
CA LEU A 702 37.28 18.36 -43.54
C LEU A 702 38.72 17.83 -43.32
N GLY A 703 38.91 16.82 -42.48
CA GLY A 703 40.22 16.15 -42.24
C GLY A 703 40.52 14.94 -43.14
N MET A 704 39.57 14.56 -44.01
CA MET A 704 39.68 13.42 -44.93
C MET A 704 39.81 13.89 -46.38
N GLY A 705 39.21 15.04 -46.70
CA GLY A 705 39.22 15.69 -48.01
C GLY A 705 37.85 16.29 -48.35
N VAL A 706 37.75 16.84 -49.56
CA VAL A 706 36.54 17.46 -50.10
C VAL A 706 35.93 16.58 -51.20
N LEU A 707 34.67 16.82 -51.52
CA LEU A 707 33.95 16.10 -52.57
C LEU A 707 34.48 16.47 -53.95
N GLU A 708 34.70 15.46 -54.80
CA GLU A 708 35.26 15.63 -56.15
C GLU A 708 34.20 15.40 -57.23
N VAL A 709 34.48 15.83 -58.47
CA VAL A 709 33.63 15.50 -59.62
C VAL A 709 33.80 14.01 -59.96
N ALA A 710 32.70 13.28 -60.11
CA ALA A 710 32.74 11.86 -60.44
C ALA A 710 33.22 11.62 -61.88
N ASN A 711 34.25 10.78 -62.06
CA ASN A 711 34.73 10.33 -63.36
C ASN A 711 33.88 9.15 -63.94
N GLY A 712 32.61 9.03 -63.54
CA GLY A 712 31.67 7.93 -63.81
C GLY A 712 30.28 8.21 -63.21
N PRO A 713 29.40 7.21 -62.98
CA PRO A 713 28.18 7.45 -62.19
C PRO A 713 28.60 7.93 -60.78
N GLY A 714 28.14 9.12 -60.40
CA GLY A 714 28.47 9.74 -59.11
C GLY A 714 27.87 9.00 -57.91
N LEU A 715 27.94 9.60 -56.72
CA LEU A 715 27.25 9.08 -55.53
C LEU A 715 25.73 9.01 -55.77
N GLU A 716 25.25 7.84 -56.18
CA GLU A 716 23.83 7.58 -56.33
C GLU A 716 23.16 7.43 -54.97
N GLY A 717 21.89 7.84 -54.86
CA GLY A 717 21.17 7.86 -53.58
C GLY A 717 21.12 6.51 -52.86
N GLU A 718 20.96 5.40 -53.59
CA GLU A 718 20.96 4.04 -53.00
C GLU A 718 22.34 3.67 -52.43
N SER A 719 23.42 4.08 -53.11
CA SER A 719 24.81 3.86 -52.69
C SER A 719 25.15 4.65 -51.42
N VAL A 720 24.67 5.90 -51.31
CA VAL A 720 24.80 6.72 -50.10
C VAL A 720 24.01 6.12 -48.94
N ARG A 721 22.74 5.75 -49.14
CA ARG A 721 21.92 5.08 -48.12
C ARG A 721 22.56 3.77 -47.64
N LYS A 722 23.15 2.98 -48.54
CA LYS A 722 23.88 1.75 -48.20
C LYS A 722 25.18 2.02 -47.44
N ALA A 723 25.90 3.08 -47.77
CA ALA A 723 27.14 3.48 -47.08
C ALA A 723 26.87 4.04 -45.67
N ILE A 724 25.77 4.78 -45.49
CA ILE A 724 25.24 5.17 -44.17
C ILE A 724 24.81 3.93 -43.40
N GLY A 725 24.20 2.95 -44.08
CA GLY A 725 23.81 1.67 -43.47
C GLY A 725 22.84 1.85 -42.30
N THR A 726 22.88 0.94 -41.34
CA THR A 726 22.11 1.05 -40.10
C THR A 726 22.90 1.81 -39.03
N LEU A 727 22.19 2.47 -38.12
CA LEU A 727 22.76 3.06 -36.89
C LEU A 727 23.08 1.98 -35.83
N GLY A 728 23.53 0.80 -36.27
CA GLY A 728 23.73 -0.38 -35.43
C GLY A 728 24.72 -0.14 -34.29
N GLY A 729 24.38 -0.63 -33.09
CA GLY A 729 25.18 -0.45 -31.87
C GLY A 729 24.89 0.84 -31.11
N SER A 730 24.10 1.76 -31.69
CA SER A 730 23.69 3.01 -31.03
C SER A 730 22.27 2.95 -30.49
N GLN A 731 21.90 4.01 -29.75
CA GLN A 731 20.56 4.18 -29.21
C GLN A 731 19.52 4.60 -30.24
N TRP A 732 19.96 4.97 -31.46
CA TRP A 732 19.07 5.44 -32.50
C TRP A 732 18.84 4.39 -33.57
N SER A 733 17.71 4.52 -34.24
CA SER A 733 17.38 3.81 -35.46
C SER A 733 16.86 4.81 -36.48
N ALA A 734 17.12 4.52 -37.75
CA ALA A 734 16.65 5.30 -38.88
C ALA A 734 16.33 4.32 -40.01
N SER A 735 15.17 4.49 -40.63
CA SER A 735 14.80 3.77 -41.83
C SER A 735 15.47 4.39 -43.06
N LYS A 736 15.33 3.75 -44.23
CA LYS A 736 15.79 4.35 -45.48
C LYS A 736 15.12 5.68 -45.75
N ASP A 737 13.85 5.86 -45.39
CA ASP A 737 13.08 7.07 -45.68
C ASP A 737 13.44 8.24 -44.74
N ASP A 738 14.14 7.96 -43.64
CA ASP A 738 14.60 8.98 -42.69
C ASP A 738 15.93 9.65 -43.11
N ILE A 739 16.52 9.22 -44.22
CA ILE A 739 17.75 9.79 -44.77
C ILE A 739 17.38 10.81 -45.87
N ASP A 740 17.60 12.09 -45.60
CA ASP A 740 17.44 13.19 -46.53
C ASP A 740 18.74 13.43 -47.31
N LEU A 741 18.64 13.37 -48.64
CA LEU A 741 19.73 13.60 -49.59
C LEU A 741 19.48 14.82 -50.49
N SER A 742 18.42 15.59 -50.24
CA SER A 742 18.00 16.72 -51.09
C SER A 742 19.05 17.83 -51.21
N SER A 743 19.94 17.92 -50.23
CA SER A 743 21.02 18.91 -50.15
C SER A 743 22.39 18.36 -50.60
N LEU A 744 22.41 17.17 -51.21
CA LEU A 744 23.61 16.55 -51.78
C LEU A 744 23.65 16.79 -53.30
N GLU A 745 24.72 17.44 -53.79
CA GLU A 745 24.87 17.75 -55.22
C GLU A 745 25.00 16.48 -56.08
N HIS A 746 24.43 16.49 -57.29
CA HIS A 746 24.54 15.36 -58.22
C HIS A 746 25.92 15.30 -58.91
N GLY A 747 26.40 14.09 -59.21
CA GLY A 747 27.64 13.91 -59.97
C GLY A 747 28.93 14.07 -59.15
N ILE A 748 28.82 14.06 -57.82
CA ILE A 748 29.96 14.12 -56.89
C ILE A 748 30.49 12.72 -56.53
N TRP A 749 31.74 12.64 -56.09
CA TRP A 749 32.39 11.40 -55.67
C TRP A 749 33.13 11.59 -54.33
N CYS A 750 33.04 10.56 -53.47
CA CYS A 750 33.94 10.37 -52.35
C CYS A 750 34.11 8.88 -52.02
N PRO A 751 35.19 8.49 -51.32
CA PRO A 751 35.33 7.14 -50.80
C PRO A 751 34.17 6.77 -49.85
N PRO A 752 33.55 5.59 -49.97
CA PRO A 752 32.50 5.15 -49.04
C PRO A 752 32.94 5.07 -47.57
N SER A 753 34.25 4.99 -47.31
CA SER A 753 34.82 5.07 -45.96
C SER A 753 34.59 6.43 -45.31
N TRP A 754 34.54 7.52 -46.09
CA TRP A 754 34.26 8.87 -45.57
C TRP A 754 32.84 8.95 -45.03
N ILE A 755 31.84 8.46 -45.78
CA ILE A 755 30.44 8.43 -45.34
C ILE A 755 30.30 7.66 -44.03
N LYS A 756 30.96 6.50 -43.90
CA LYS A 756 30.92 5.66 -42.68
C LYS A 756 31.55 6.36 -41.47
N ASP A 757 32.69 7.01 -41.67
CA ASP A 757 33.42 7.72 -40.61
C ASP A 757 32.73 9.00 -40.18
N VAL A 758 32.23 9.80 -41.14
CA VAL A 758 31.46 11.02 -40.87
C VAL A 758 30.16 10.66 -40.14
N ARG A 759 29.45 9.60 -40.55
CA ARG A 759 28.28 9.08 -39.82
C ARG A 759 28.64 8.68 -38.41
N ARG A 760 29.72 7.90 -38.20
CA ARG A 760 30.14 7.46 -36.85
C ARG A 760 30.46 8.66 -35.94
N ARG A 761 31.17 9.67 -36.46
CA ARG A 761 31.47 10.90 -35.71
C ARG A 761 30.23 11.74 -35.44
N ALA A 762 29.31 11.85 -36.39
CA ALA A 762 28.03 12.54 -36.18
C ALA A 762 27.18 11.83 -35.12
N LEU A 763 27.20 10.50 -35.08
CA LEU A 763 26.54 9.69 -34.06
C LEU A 763 27.19 9.87 -32.68
N GLN A 764 28.52 9.87 -32.63
CA GLN A 764 29.26 10.12 -31.39
C GLN A 764 28.98 11.53 -30.86
N ASN A 765 28.98 12.54 -31.73
CA ASN A 765 28.61 13.90 -31.35
C ASN A 765 27.14 13.96 -30.90
N LEU A 766 26.24 13.21 -31.54
CA LEU A 766 24.85 13.10 -31.08
C LEU A 766 24.79 12.49 -29.68
N GLU A 767 25.53 11.41 -29.42
CA GLU A 767 25.63 10.76 -28.12
C GLU A 767 26.21 11.70 -27.06
N GLU A 768 27.26 12.44 -27.37
CA GLU A 768 27.90 13.40 -26.47
C GLU A 768 26.96 14.58 -26.15
N VAL A 769 26.28 15.14 -27.16
CA VAL A 769 25.32 16.22 -26.93
C VAL A 769 24.09 15.69 -26.20
N PHE A 770 23.55 14.54 -26.59
CA PHE A 770 22.41 13.89 -25.95
C PHE A 770 22.72 13.54 -24.49
N ALA A 771 23.92 13.00 -24.23
CA ALA A 771 24.44 12.83 -22.89
C ALA A 771 24.54 14.19 -22.21
N SER A 772 25.18 15.21 -22.76
CA SER A 772 25.29 16.52 -22.08
C SER A 772 23.95 17.20 -21.76
N VAL A 773 22.92 16.96 -22.56
CA VAL A 773 21.54 17.45 -22.36
C VAL A 773 20.81 16.65 -21.28
N ASN A 774 21.03 15.32 -21.22
CA ASN A 774 20.40 14.42 -20.24
C ASN A 774 21.27 14.12 -19.01
N GLN A 775 22.51 14.56 -19.03
CA GLN A 775 23.62 14.15 -18.18
C GLN A 775 24.58 15.34 -18.11
N LYS A 776 24.39 16.23 -17.14
CA LYS A 776 25.55 17.02 -16.69
C LYS A 776 26.44 16.07 -15.90
N SER A 777 27.68 15.95 -16.36
CA SER A 777 28.71 15.03 -15.91
C SER A 777 28.66 14.67 -14.41
N ILE A 778 28.57 13.37 -14.12
CA ILE A 778 29.11 12.81 -12.89
C ILE A 778 30.63 12.83 -13.07
N GLU A 779 31.28 13.97 -12.84
CA GLU A 779 32.63 13.85 -12.31
C GLU A 779 32.48 13.23 -10.92
N PRO A 780 33.24 12.19 -10.57
CA PRO A 780 33.28 11.75 -9.19
C PRO A 780 33.62 13.00 -8.38
N ALA A 781 32.77 13.36 -7.41
CA ALA A 781 33.06 14.39 -6.43
C ALA A 781 34.21 13.94 -5.50
N ALA A 782 35.35 13.60 -6.09
CA ALA A 782 36.57 13.19 -5.44
C ALA A 782 37.47 14.40 -5.11
N ALA A 783 37.05 15.64 -5.40
CA ALA A 783 37.95 16.79 -5.29
C ALA A 783 37.36 18.11 -4.73
N ALA A 784 36.12 18.15 -4.23
CA ALA A 784 35.63 19.31 -3.48
C ALA A 784 35.11 18.87 -2.10
N LYS A 785 36.05 18.73 -1.15
CA LYS A 785 35.77 18.59 0.28
C LYS A 785 35.30 19.94 0.86
N GLU A 786 34.16 20.43 0.44
CA GLU A 786 33.33 21.22 1.34
C GLU A 786 32.23 20.27 1.79
N GLU A 787 32.36 19.75 3.01
CA GLU A 787 31.26 19.08 3.69
C GLU A 787 30.09 20.07 3.71
N PHE A 788 29.12 19.89 2.80
CA PHE A 788 27.78 20.41 2.98
C PHE A 788 27.16 19.64 4.15
N SER A 789 27.63 19.92 5.37
CA SER A 789 27.10 19.43 6.63
C SER A 789 25.79 20.17 6.91
N HIS A 790 24.77 19.85 6.13
CA HIS A 790 23.42 20.04 6.63
C HIS A 790 23.27 19.06 7.80
N GLN A 791 23.10 19.61 9.00
CA GLN A 791 22.73 18.88 10.20
C GLN A 791 21.22 19.07 10.39
N ILE A 792 20.39 18.64 9.43
CA ILE A 792 18.96 19.01 9.46
C ILE A 792 18.29 18.37 10.66
N VAL A 793 18.59 17.09 10.93
CA VAL A 793 18.07 16.40 12.10
C VAL A 793 18.54 17.09 13.39
N ASP A 794 19.83 17.41 13.51
CA ASP A 794 20.33 18.09 14.72
C ASP A 794 19.72 19.49 14.90
N ASN A 795 19.50 20.23 13.80
CA ASN A 795 18.80 21.51 13.84
C ASN A 795 17.36 21.37 14.36
N TYR A 796 16.63 20.32 13.97
CA TYR A 796 15.31 20.03 14.53
C TYR A 796 15.40 19.70 16.02
N LEU A 797 16.36 18.85 16.42
CA LEU A 797 16.55 18.46 17.81
C LEU A 797 16.96 19.66 18.69
N ASP A 798 17.82 20.54 18.21
CA ASP A 798 18.27 21.73 18.94
C ASP A 798 17.14 22.74 19.15
N ARG A 799 16.23 22.90 18.17
CA ARG A 799 15.01 23.71 18.35
C ARG A 799 14.15 23.20 19.51
N LEU A 800 14.06 21.88 19.69
CA LEU A 800 13.26 21.24 20.74
C LEU A 800 13.99 21.25 22.11
N ARG A 801 15.32 21.13 22.12
CA ARG A 801 16.15 21.11 23.35
C ARG A 801 16.11 22.40 24.16
N HIS A 802 15.88 23.55 23.53
CA HIS A 802 15.79 24.83 24.24
C HIS A 802 14.55 24.97 25.14
N GLU A 803 13.67 23.97 25.12
CA GLU A 803 12.44 23.92 25.89
C GLU A 803 12.53 22.81 26.96
N ASN A 804 13.21 23.09 28.08
CA ASN A 804 13.27 22.15 29.21
C ASN A 804 11.85 21.83 29.74
N PRO A 805 11.47 20.56 29.90
CA PRO A 805 10.15 20.17 30.39
C PRO A 805 9.88 20.76 31.79
N GLU A 806 8.67 21.31 32.00
CA GLU A 806 8.27 21.74 33.34
C GLU A 806 8.01 20.52 34.25
N PRO A 807 8.23 20.63 35.58
CA PRO A 807 8.09 19.49 36.47
C PRO A 807 6.66 18.95 36.51
N THR A 808 6.52 17.69 36.10
CA THR A 808 5.46 16.72 36.45
C THR A 808 4.04 17.28 36.61
N ALA A 809 3.31 17.37 35.49
CA ALA A 809 1.85 17.40 35.55
C ALA A 809 1.31 16.03 36.00
N GLU A 810 0.16 16.04 36.67
CA GLU A 810 -0.59 14.84 37.03
C GLU A 810 -0.93 13.99 35.78
N MET A 811 -0.88 12.66 35.91
CA MET A 811 -1.23 11.76 34.81
C MET A 811 -2.73 11.89 34.51
N SER A 812 -3.07 12.21 33.27
CA SER A 812 -4.44 12.27 32.77
C SER A 812 -4.77 11.02 31.97
N VAL A 813 -5.89 10.38 32.28
CA VAL A 813 -6.39 9.20 31.55
C VAL A 813 -7.62 9.55 30.74
N SER A 814 -7.58 9.22 29.45
CA SER A 814 -8.74 9.16 28.56
C SER A 814 -9.19 7.71 28.35
N VAL A 815 -10.49 7.50 28.22
CA VAL A 815 -11.07 6.16 27.95
C VAL A 815 -11.86 6.22 26.66
N LEU A 816 -11.46 5.42 25.67
CA LEU A 816 -12.17 5.27 24.41
C LEU A 816 -13.15 4.11 24.52
N ALA A 817 -14.43 4.42 24.34
CA ALA A 817 -15.55 3.49 24.40
C ALA A 817 -16.23 3.36 23.03
N ARG A 818 -16.61 2.12 22.67
CA ARG A 818 -17.19 1.74 21.37
C ARG A 818 -18.68 1.38 21.44
N SER A 819 -19.26 1.36 22.64
CA SER A 819 -20.69 1.16 22.85
C SER A 819 -21.29 2.15 23.86
N TYR A 820 -22.60 2.39 23.76
CA TYR A 820 -23.31 3.22 24.73
C TYR A 820 -23.26 2.61 26.13
N ASP A 821 -23.33 1.27 26.25
CA ASP A 821 -23.26 0.58 27.53
C ASP A 821 -21.92 0.82 28.24
N GLN A 822 -20.80 0.85 27.49
CA GLN A 822 -19.49 1.22 28.03
C GLN A 822 -19.50 2.69 28.49
N VAL A 823 -20.02 3.63 27.68
CA VAL A 823 -20.09 5.05 28.05
C VAL A 823 -20.92 5.24 29.33
N ASP A 824 -22.10 4.63 29.42
CA ASP A 824 -22.97 4.76 30.58
C ASP A 824 -22.38 4.10 31.84
N ALA A 825 -21.70 2.96 31.70
CA ALA A 825 -20.97 2.32 32.80
C ALA A 825 -19.84 3.21 33.34
N LEU A 826 -19.04 3.80 32.45
CA LEU A 826 -18.00 4.76 32.84
C LEU A 826 -18.60 6.01 33.50
N CYS A 827 -19.73 6.51 32.99
CA CYS A 827 -20.45 7.63 33.58
C CYS A 827 -20.91 7.32 35.01
N LYS A 828 -21.53 6.15 35.24
CA LYS A 828 -21.96 5.69 36.58
C LYS A 828 -20.79 5.51 37.53
N MET A 829 -19.66 5.01 37.03
CA MET A 829 -18.43 4.91 37.81
C MET A 829 -17.92 6.29 38.24
N ILE A 830 -17.99 7.29 37.38
CA ILE A 830 -17.61 8.66 37.75
C ILE A 830 -18.59 9.23 38.78
N GLU A 831 -19.90 9.06 38.58
CA GLU A 831 -20.95 9.52 39.50
C GLU A 831 -20.76 8.95 40.92
N SER A 832 -20.40 7.68 41.05
CA SER A 832 -20.25 7.03 42.35
C SER A 832 -19.00 7.47 43.12
N ASN A 833 -18.05 8.14 42.46
CA ASN A 833 -16.80 8.61 43.06
C ASN A 833 -16.80 10.12 43.41
N VAL A 834 -17.90 10.82 43.15
CA VAL A 834 -18.07 12.25 43.43
C VAL A 834 -19.10 12.44 44.55
N ASP A 835 -18.81 13.28 45.55
CA ASP A 835 -19.76 13.57 46.62
C ASP A 835 -20.89 14.53 46.18
N ALA A 836 -21.91 14.71 47.02
CA ALA A 836 -23.07 15.58 46.73
C ALA A 836 -22.73 17.06 46.51
N ASN A 837 -21.50 17.49 46.81
CA ASN A 837 -21.00 18.85 46.62
C ASN A 837 -20.03 18.96 45.42
N GLY A 838 -19.87 17.90 44.61
CA GLY A 838 -18.96 17.90 43.47
C GLY A 838 -17.48 17.79 43.87
N LYS A 839 -17.16 17.45 45.12
CA LYS A 839 -15.79 17.16 45.53
C LYS A 839 -15.50 15.68 45.30
N GLU A 840 -14.41 15.39 44.59
CA GLU A 840 -13.85 14.05 44.52
C GLU A 840 -13.60 13.55 45.95
N ASN A 841 -14.13 12.38 46.31
CA ASN A 841 -13.94 11.80 47.64
C ASN A 841 -12.42 11.69 47.90
N HIS A 842 -11.90 12.52 48.80
CA HIS A 842 -10.46 12.71 49.08
C HIS A 842 -9.73 11.45 49.62
N PHE A 843 -10.37 10.28 49.59
CA PHE A 843 -9.87 9.05 50.19
C PHE A 843 -9.59 7.90 49.23
N ASN A 844 -10.00 7.93 47.95
CA ASN A 844 -9.55 7.01 46.87
C ASN A 844 -10.46 7.17 45.63
N SER A 845 -9.98 7.81 44.57
CA SER A 845 -9.98 7.27 43.18
C SER A 845 -9.76 8.39 42.17
N THR A 846 -8.69 8.26 41.42
CA THR A 846 -8.47 8.96 40.15
C THR A 846 -9.60 8.50 39.22
N VAL A 847 -10.47 9.39 38.76
CA VAL A 847 -11.46 9.09 37.69
C VAL A 847 -10.91 9.52 36.33
N PRO A 848 -11.29 8.87 35.22
CA PRO A 848 -10.86 9.31 33.90
C PRO A 848 -11.31 10.76 33.65
N LYS A 849 -10.42 11.56 33.06
CA LYS A 849 -10.67 13.00 32.80
C LYS A 849 -11.27 13.24 31.41
N GLU A 850 -11.32 12.21 30.56
CA GLU A 850 -11.90 12.30 29.22
C GLU A 850 -12.51 10.96 28.80
N ILE A 851 -13.70 11.01 28.19
CA ILE A 851 -14.35 9.86 27.53
C ILE A 851 -14.39 10.14 26.02
N ILE A 852 -13.83 9.22 25.23
CA ILE A 852 -13.79 9.30 23.78
C ILE A 852 -14.84 8.33 23.22
N VAL A 853 -15.81 8.85 22.49
CA VAL A 853 -16.88 8.07 21.84
C VAL A 853 -16.41 7.64 20.45
N ASP A 854 -16.18 6.34 20.26
CA ASP A 854 -15.76 5.72 18.99
C ASP A 854 -16.82 4.73 18.49
N PHE A 855 -18.03 5.24 18.26
CA PHE A 855 -19.08 4.41 17.70
C PHE A 855 -18.84 4.25 16.20
N LEU A 856 -18.81 2.99 15.76
CA LEU A 856 -18.65 2.66 14.35
C LEU A 856 -19.85 3.08 13.49
N GLU A 857 -20.96 3.45 14.15
CA GLU A 857 -22.15 4.06 13.56
C GLU A 857 -22.40 5.46 14.13
N ILE A 858 -23.04 6.33 13.34
CA ILE A 858 -23.42 7.69 13.78
C ILE A 858 -24.51 7.65 14.86
N ASP A 859 -25.34 6.59 14.82
CA ASP A 859 -26.44 6.41 15.75
C ASP A 859 -25.91 6.24 17.18
N GLY A 860 -26.47 7.00 18.11
CA GLY A 860 -26.08 6.98 19.52
C GLY A 860 -24.96 7.96 19.90
N ILE A 861 -24.19 8.51 18.95
CA ILE A 861 -23.13 9.49 19.27
C ILE A 861 -23.69 10.69 20.04
N PHE A 862 -24.79 11.27 19.57
CA PHE A 862 -25.42 12.41 20.25
C PHE A 862 -25.86 12.07 21.68
N ALA A 863 -26.49 10.90 21.87
CA ALA A 863 -26.93 10.47 23.20
C ALA A 863 -25.75 10.22 24.14
N ALA A 864 -24.68 9.61 23.66
CA ALA A 864 -23.46 9.37 24.42
C ALA A 864 -22.77 10.70 24.81
N VAL A 865 -22.66 11.65 23.86
CA VAL A 865 -22.06 12.95 24.13
C VAL A 865 -22.87 13.74 25.16
N GLU A 866 -24.19 13.77 25.03
CA GLU A 866 -25.05 14.43 26.01
C GLU A 866 -24.97 13.74 27.40
N ARG A 867 -24.91 12.40 27.46
CA ARG A 867 -24.73 11.67 28.72
C ARG A 867 -23.45 12.08 29.46
N VAL A 868 -22.33 12.24 28.75
CA VAL A 868 -21.07 12.71 29.36
C VAL A 868 -21.14 14.20 29.72
N LYS A 869 -21.79 15.04 28.91
CA LYS A 869 -21.98 16.47 29.22
C LYS A 869 -22.83 16.70 30.47
N GLU A 870 -23.83 15.87 30.73
CA GLU A 870 -24.64 15.97 31.95
C GLU A 870 -23.78 15.84 33.22
N LEU A 871 -22.76 14.99 33.19
CA LEU A 871 -21.82 14.80 34.29
C LEU A 871 -20.94 16.01 34.56
N LYS A 872 -20.72 16.89 33.57
CA LYS A 872 -19.90 18.09 33.77
C LYS A 872 -20.45 19.02 34.85
N LYS A 873 -21.73 18.90 35.19
CA LYS A 873 -22.34 19.60 36.34
C LYS A 873 -21.72 19.16 37.68
N LEU A 874 -21.28 17.90 37.76
CA LEU A 874 -20.65 17.29 38.93
C LEU A 874 -19.12 17.30 38.82
N THR A 875 -18.58 17.06 37.62
CA THR A 875 -17.14 17.03 37.31
C THR A 875 -16.82 18.02 36.17
N PRO A 876 -16.65 19.32 36.47
CA PRO A 876 -16.45 20.36 35.44
C PRO A 876 -15.25 20.16 34.52
N ASN A 877 -14.26 19.37 34.95
CA ASN A 877 -13.03 19.08 34.20
C ASN A 877 -13.14 17.83 33.30
N LEU A 878 -14.26 17.09 33.32
CA LEU A 878 -14.49 15.95 32.44
C LEU A 878 -14.69 16.43 31.00
N LYS A 879 -13.93 15.86 30.06
CA LYS A 879 -14.08 16.13 28.62
C LYS A 879 -14.79 14.98 27.91
N VAL A 880 -15.49 15.31 26.83
CA VAL A 880 -16.01 14.34 25.86
C VAL A 880 -15.40 14.60 24.50
N ALA A 881 -14.80 13.57 23.93
CA ALA A 881 -14.31 13.61 22.56
C ALA A 881 -15.09 12.63 21.68
N VAL A 882 -15.10 12.87 20.37
CA VAL A 882 -15.67 11.93 19.39
C VAL A 882 -14.60 11.51 18.40
N ALA A 883 -14.47 10.22 18.16
CA ALA A 883 -13.53 9.70 17.18
C ALA A 883 -14.09 9.82 15.76
N SER A 884 -13.23 10.23 14.84
CA SER A 884 -13.52 10.26 13.41
C SER A 884 -13.23 8.91 12.75
N PRO A 885 -13.85 8.61 11.58
CA PRO A 885 -13.45 7.47 10.77
C PRO A 885 -11.98 7.55 10.34
N ARG A 886 -11.31 6.39 10.23
CA ARG A 886 -9.92 6.30 9.76
C ARG A 886 -9.78 6.63 8.28
N ILE A 887 -10.78 6.24 7.48
CA ILE A 887 -10.81 6.44 6.03
C ILE A 887 -12.03 7.27 5.68
N ILE A 888 -11.83 8.24 4.79
CA ILE A 888 -12.90 9.08 4.21
C ILE A 888 -12.76 9.00 2.69
N LYS A 889 -13.77 8.44 2.02
CA LYS A 889 -13.80 8.36 0.56
C LYS A 889 -14.62 9.53 -0.03
N PRO A 890 -14.49 9.79 -1.35
CA PRO A 890 -15.28 10.81 -2.00
C PRO A 890 -16.78 10.57 -1.82
N GLY A 891 -17.50 11.60 -1.38
CA GLY A 891 -18.91 11.54 -1.00
C GLY A 891 -19.16 11.38 0.51
N GLU A 892 -18.15 11.03 1.30
CA GLU A 892 -18.25 10.86 2.76
C GLU A 892 -17.75 12.07 3.55
N GLU A 893 -17.19 13.08 2.87
CA GLU A 893 -16.56 14.23 3.50
C GLU A 893 -17.54 15.00 4.38
N GLY A 894 -18.86 14.90 4.15
CA GLY A 894 -19.88 15.51 4.99
C GLY A 894 -19.89 15.07 6.46
N ILE A 895 -19.17 14.01 6.83
CA ILE A 895 -19.07 13.48 8.20
C ILE A 895 -18.67 14.54 9.23
N TRP A 896 -17.84 15.52 8.86
CA TRP A 896 -17.40 16.59 9.77
C TRP A 896 -18.59 17.40 10.32
N ARG A 897 -19.69 17.53 9.56
CA ARG A 897 -20.89 18.25 10.01
C ARG A 897 -21.52 17.55 11.20
N THR A 898 -21.61 16.23 11.16
CA THR A 898 -22.16 15.42 12.24
C THR A 898 -21.27 15.51 13.47
N LEU A 899 -19.95 15.41 13.30
CA LEU A 899 -18.97 15.53 14.39
C LEU A 899 -19.04 16.90 15.09
N LEU A 900 -19.17 17.99 14.32
CA LEU A 900 -19.35 19.33 14.92
C LEU A 900 -20.72 19.50 15.57
N LYS A 901 -21.78 18.94 14.97
CA LYS A 901 -23.16 19.05 15.48
C LYS A 901 -23.36 18.28 16.79
N SER A 902 -22.57 17.24 17.07
CA SER A 902 -22.59 16.60 18.39
C SER A 902 -21.99 17.48 19.49
N GLU A 903 -21.34 18.60 19.12
CA GLU A 903 -20.74 19.58 20.03
C GLU A 903 -19.81 18.93 21.08
N PRO A 904 -18.80 18.13 20.66
CA PRO A 904 -17.83 17.58 21.59
C PRO A 904 -16.82 18.65 22.04
N ASP A 905 -16.08 18.38 23.11
CA ASP A 905 -14.95 19.23 23.52
C ASP A 905 -13.74 19.05 22.61
N ALA A 906 -13.59 17.84 22.08
CA ALA A 906 -12.50 17.46 21.20
C ALA A 906 -12.94 16.48 20.10
N ILE A 907 -12.20 16.42 19.00
CA ILE A 907 -12.36 15.39 17.97
C ILE A 907 -11.04 14.63 17.86
N LEU A 908 -11.11 13.30 17.96
CA LEU A 908 -9.99 12.41 17.69
C LEU A 908 -9.89 12.15 16.17
N ILE A 909 -8.91 12.79 15.54
CA ILE A 909 -8.67 12.85 14.11
C ILE A 909 -7.82 11.68 13.64
N ARG A 910 -8.40 10.85 12.77
CA ARG A 910 -7.77 9.65 12.24
C ARG A 910 -7.37 9.72 10.77
N SER A 911 -7.74 10.80 10.08
CA SER A 911 -7.49 11.04 8.65
C SER A 911 -6.85 12.41 8.42
N SER A 912 -5.77 12.45 7.65
CA SER A 912 -5.08 13.70 7.27
C SER A 912 -5.98 14.65 6.48
N GLY A 913 -6.86 14.12 5.63
CA GLY A 913 -7.84 14.93 4.89
C GLY A 913 -8.85 15.61 5.83
N LEU A 914 -9.34 14.91 6.86
CA LEU A 914 -10.23 15.51 7.85
C LEU A 914 -9.52 16.58 8.69
N LEU A 915 -8.26 16.32 9.08
CA LEU A 915 -7.43 17.31 9.78
C LEU A 915 -7.39 18.62 8.99
N ARG A 916 -7.00 18.53 7.71
CA ARG A 916 -6.93 19.70 6.83
C ARG A 916 -8.28 20.41 6.74
N ARG A 917 -9.37 19.66 6.52
CA ARG A 917 -10.72 20.22 6.39
C ARG A 917 -11.12 21.03 7.62
N LEU A 918 -10.96 20.46 8.82
CA LEU A 918 -11.35 21.12 10.07
C LEU A 918 -10.47 22.35 10.36
N VAL A 919 -9.16 22.26 10.15
CA VAL A 919 -8.24 23.39 10.33
C VAL A 919 -8.60 24.55 9.39
N ASN A 920 -8.91 24.27 8.13
CA ASN A 920 -9.33 25.30 7.17
C ASN A 920 -10.68 25.95 7.54
N LEU A 921 -11.62 25.16 8.07
CA LEU A 921 -12.88 25.69 8.61
C LEU A 921 -12.62 26.62 9.80
N GLY A 922 -11.74 26.22 10.72
CA GLY A 922 -11.29 27.05 11.84
C GLY A 922 -10.69 28.38 11.39
N CYS A 923 -9.81 28.35 10.39
CA CYS A 923 -9.22 29.55 9.79
C CYS A 923 -10.26 30.46 9.10
N SER A 924 -11.37 29.87 8.64
CA SER A 924 -12.49 30.59 8.03
C SER A 924 -13.49 31.16 9.06
N GLY A 925 -13.18 31.04 10.36
CA GLY A 925 -14.01 31.57 11.45
C GLY A 925 -15.08 30.61 11.98
N VAL A 926 -15.12 29.35 11.51
CA VAL A 926 -16.00 28.33 12.08
C VAL A 926 -15.42 27.88 13.42
N SER A 927 -16.23 27.90 14.48
CA SER A 927 -15.82 27.36 15.78
C SER A 927 -15.62 25.86 15.66
N ILE A 928 -14.39 25.40 15.90
CA ILE A 928 -14.03 23.99 15.93
C ILE A 928 -13.56 23.60 17.35
N PRO A 929 -13.84 22.37 17.80
CA PRO A 929 -13.34 21.86 19.09
C PRO A 929 -11.83 21.59 19.04
N GLU A 930 -11.25 21.17 20.17
CA GLU A 930 -9.85 20.72 20.20
C GLU A 930 -9.64 19.56 19.22
N LEU A 931 -8.49 19.52 18.55
CA LEU A 931 -8.13 18.46 17.61
C LEU A 931 -7.05 17.57 18.21
N ILE A 932 -7.34 16.29 18.37
CA ILE A 932 -6.41 15.27 18.86
C ILE A 932 -6.05 14.38 17.68
N GLY A 933 -4.78 14.27 17.30
CA GLY A 933 -4.36 13.34 16.24
C GLY A 933 -4.23 11.93 16.79
N ASP A 934 -4.74 10.95 16.06
CA ASP A 934 -4.69 9.56 16.48
C ASP A 934 -3.47 8.78 15.93
N PHE A 935 -3.23 7.58 16.46
CA PHE A 935 -2.14 6.69 16.05
C PHE A 935 -2.12 6.41 14.54
N SER A 936 -3.27 6.48 13.86
CA SER A 936 -3.40 6.25 12.42
C SER A 936 -2.75 7.32 11.55
N LEU A 937 -2.37 8.47 12.14
CA LEU A 937 -1.53 9.49 11.50
C LEU A 937 -0.03 9.12 11.53
N ASN A 938 0.33 8.01 12.16
CA ASN A 938 1.67 7.41 12.15
C ASN A 938 2.79 8.30 12.71
N ALA A 939 2.56 8.94 13.87
CA ALA A 939 3.62 9.65 14.59
C ALA A 939 4.65 8.67 15.19
N ALA A 940 5.69 8.36 14.42
CA ALA A 940 6.71 7.36 14.75
C ALA A 940 8.11 7.94 15.08
N ASN A 941 8.29 9.25 14.92
CA ASN A 941 9.52 9.96 15.27
C ASN A 941 9.19 11.43 15.62
N VAL A 942 10.17 12.10 16.21
CA VAL A 942 10.07 13.45 16.76
C VAL A 942 9.75 14.49 15.69
N ILE A 943 10.32 14.38 14.48
CA ILE A 943 10.06 15.32 13.39
C ILE A 943 8.61 15.15 12.91
N THR A 944 8.16 13.93 12.68
CA THR A 944 6.75 13.66 12.32
C THR A 944 5.78 14.16 13.40
N ALA A 945 6.05 13.88 14.68
CA ALA A 945 5.21 14.33 15.78
C ALA A 945 5.14 15.87 15.83
N TYR A 946 6.29 16.54 15.71
CA TYR A 946 6.38 18.00 15.68
C TYR A 946 5.57 18.58 14.51
N GLU A 947 5.73 18.08 13.29
CA GLU A 947 5.05 18.60 12.10
C GLU A 947 3.54 18.38 12.13
N LEU A 948 3.09 17.25 12.69
CA LEU A 948 1.67 16.99 12.90
C LEU A 948 1.08 17.95 13.96
N LEU A 949 1.80 18.24 15.04
CA LEU A 949 1.40 19.27 16.01
C LEU A 949 1.30 20.66 15.35
N GLN A 950 2.29 21.04 14.53
CA GLN A 950 2.26 22.28 13.73
C GLN A 950 1.16 22.27 12.64
N SER A 951 0.47 21.15 12.45
CA SER A 951 -0.66 21.04 11.52
C SER A 951 -2.01 21.42 12.14
N GLY A 952 -2.01 21.92 13.37
CA GLY A 952 -3.22 22.40 14.07
C GLY A 952 -3.75 21.43 15.12
N LEU A 953 -2.97 20.40 15.48
CA LEU A 953 -3.32 19.47 16.54
C LEU A 953 -2.93 20.03 17.91
N ASN A 954 -3.81 19.87 18.89
CA ASN A 954 -3.51 20.19 20.29
C ASN A 954 -2.69 19.09 20.97
N ARG A 955 -2.86 17.85 20.50
CA ARG A 955 -2.26 16.61 21.03
C ARG A 955 -2.13 15.58 19.91
N ILE A 956 -1.16 14.67 20.00
CA ILE A 956 -0.95 13.57 19.05
C ILE A 956 -0.73 12.25 19.79
N THR A 957 -1.34 11.16 19.32
CA THR A 957 -1.10 9.81 19.83
C THR A 957 0.09 9.17 19.13
N ALA A 958 1.00 8.55 19.89
CA ALA A 958 2.13 7.80 19.36
C ALA A 958 1.70 6.62 18.46
N SER A 959 2.47 6.33 17.41
CA SER A 959 2.21 5.18 16.53
C SER A 959 2.27 3.85 17.28
N TYR A 960 1.40 2.91 16.90
CA TYR A 960 1.39 1.55 17.44
C TYR A 960 2.58 0.69 17.03
N ASP A 961 3.37 1.13 16.03
CA ASP A 961 4.61 0.48 15.63
C ASP A 961 5.74 0.65 16.67
N LEU A 962 5.63 1.63 17.58
CA LEU A 962 6.67 1.95 18.55
C LEU A 962 6.72 0.98 19.73
N SER A 963 7.94 0.69 20.20
CA SER A 963 8.18 0.01 21.48
C SER A 963 8.03 0.98 22.65
N ALA A 964 7.90 0.46 23.88
CA ALA A 964 7.86 1.31 25.06
C ALA A 964 9.10 2.19 25.21
N SER A 965 10.29 1.67 24.88
CA SER A 965 11.53 2.45 24.89
C SER A 965 11.54 3.52 23.80
N ALA A 966 11.08 3.21 22.58
CA ALA A 966 11.01 4.20 21.51
C ALA A 966 10.00 5.32 21.83
N ILE A 967 8.89 5.03 22.51
CA ILE A 967 7.96 6.05 23.01
C ILE A 967 8.64 6.94 24.08
N THR A 968 9.45 6.34 24.95
CA THR A 968 10.23 7.08 25.97
C THR A 968 11.23 8.02 25.32
N ASP A 969 11.95 7.54 24.30
CA ASP A 969 12.90 8.33 23.52
C ASP A 969 12.20 9.50 22.80
N LEU A 970 11.06 9.23 22.15
CA LEU A 970 10.23 10.24 21.52
C LEU A 970 9.78 11.33 22.52
N GLY A 971 9.31 10.94 23.70
CA GLY A 971 8.95 11.87 24.78
C GLY A 971 10.12 12.75 25.20
N ASN A 972 11.29 12.14 25.44
CA ASN A 972 12.51 12.87 25.79
C ASN A 972 12.93 13.90 24.72
N LEU A 973 12.84 13.53 23.45
CA LEU A 973 13.22 14.38 22.32
C LEU A 973 12.24 15.54 22.09
N LEU A 974 10.96 15.38 22.42
CA LEU A 974 9.94 16.44 22.32
C LEU A 974 10.06 17.54 23.38
N GLY A 975 10.85 17.35 24.44
CA GLY A 975 11.02 18.35 25.50
C GLY A 975 9.68 18.77 26.14
N LYS A 976 9.39 20.08 26.21
CA LYS A 976 8.09 20.59 26.73
C LYS A 976 6.87 20.03 26.00
N GLN A 977 7.00 19.71 24.72
CA GLN A 977 5.90 19.18 23.91
C GLN A 977 5.59 17.72 24.22
N ALA A 978 6.36 17.03 25.06
CA ALA A 978 6.04 15.69 25.55
C ALA A 978 4.66 15.61 26.23
N SER A 979 4.21 16.71 26.84
CA SER A 979 2.86 16.84 27.43
C SER A 979 1.71 16.84 26.40
N GLN A 980 2.04 17.02 25.12
CA GLN A 980 1.14 16.92 23.97
C GLN A 980 1.22 15.55 23.28
N LEU A 981 2.04 14.63 23.79
CA LEU A 981 2.07 13.24 23.35
C LEU A 981 1.10 12.41 24.20
N GLU A 982 0.26 11.62 23.55
CA GLU A 982 -0.62 10.63 24.18
C GLU A 982 -0.13 9.21 23.88
N VAL A 983 -0.17 8.34 24.88
CA VAL A 983 0.21 6.93 24.73
C VAL A 983 -0.99 6.03 25.04
N VAL A 984 -1.27 5.09 24.15
CA VAL A 984 -2.31 4.08 24.39
C VAL A 984 -1.73 2.97 25.25
N VAL A 985 -2.09 2.99 26.54
CA VAL A 985 -1.55 2.06 27.54
C VAL A 985 -2.27 0.72 27.54
N HIS A 986 -3.53 0.68 27.10
CA HIS A 986 -4.33 -0.54 27.00
C HIS A 986 -5.13 -0.55 25.72
N GLN A 987 -5.06 -1.64 24.96
CA GLN A 987 -5.83 -1.78 23.72
C GLN A 987 -5.87 -3.21 23.19
N HIS A 988 -6.93 -3.57 22.47
CA HIS A 988 -6.85 -4.64 21.47
C HIS A 988 -6.38 -4.03 20.14
N MET A 989 -5.22 -4.45 19.65
CA MET A 989 -4.62 -3.82 18.46
C MET A 989 -5.46 -4.10 17.20
N PRO A 990 -5.80 -3.08 16.38
CA PRO A 990 -6.55 -3.28 15.13
C PRO A 990 -5.64 -3.87 14.04
N ILE A 991 -5.58 -5.20 13.94
CA ILE A 991 -4.64 -5.94 13.08
C ILE A 991 -4.93 -5.80 11.59
N PHE A 992 -6.19 -5.57 11.19
CA PHE A 992 -6.59 -5.26 9.82
C PHE A 992 -7.67 -4.17 9.81
N HIS A 993 -7.60 -3.26 8.84
CA HIS A 993 -8.66 -2.31 8.52
C HIS A 993 -8.92 -2.34 7.01
N THR A 994 -10.08 -2.85 6.59
CA THR A 994 -10.28 -3.38 5.22
C THR A 994 -11.56 -2.84 4.57
N GLU A 995 -11.51 -2.53 3.27
CA GLU A 995 -12.73 -2.27 2.46
C GLU A 995 -13.54 -3.55 2.21
N HIS A 996 -12.95 -4.73 2.36
CA HIS A 996 -13.68 -5.99 2.25
C HIS A 996 -14.57 -6.23 3.47
N CYS A 997 -15.89 -6.33 3.25
CA CYS A 997 -16.84 -6.65 4.30
C CYS A 997 -17.08 -8.18 4.41
N VAL A 998 -16.47 -8.79 5.43
CA VAL A 998 -16.65 -10.22 5.77
C VAL A 998 -18.12 -10.53 6.07
N PHE A 999 -18.85 -9.61 6.70
CA PHE A 999 -20.29 -9.77 6.97
C PHE A 999 -21.08 -9.92 5.68
N ALA A 1000 -20.91 -8.98 4.74
CA ALA A 1000 -21.62 -9.01 3.48
C ALA A 1000 -21.29 -10.29 2.70
N ARG A 1001 -20.00 -10.66 2.62
CA ARG A 1001 -19.53 -11.82 1.87
C ARG A 1001 -20.05 -13.16 2.38
N PHE A 1002 -19.99 -13.39 3.69
CA PHE A 1002 -20.20 -14.73 4.25
C PHE A 1002 -21.55 -14.91 4.95
N LEU A 1003 -22.28 -13.83 5.26
CA LEU A 1003 -23.60 -13.89 5.89
C LEU A 1003 -24.74 -13.34 5.00
N SER A 1004 -24.45 -12.88 3.78
CA SER A 1004 -25.46 -12.34 2.87
C SER A 1004 -25.13 -12.64 1.39
N GLY A 1005 -26.10 -12.42 0.50
CA GLY A 1005 -25.88 -12.41 -0.95
C GLY A 1005 -25.55 -11.02 -1.53
N GLY A 1006 -25.52 -9.97 -0.71
CA GLY A 1006 -25.34 -8.58 -1.15
C GLY A 1006 -23.88 -8.19 -1.38
N ASN A 1007 -23.66 -7.15 -2.19
CA ASN A 1007 -22.33 -6.67 -2.58
C ASN A 1007 -21.89 -5.38 -1.88
N SER A 1008 -22.79 -4.73 -1.16
CA SER A 1008 -22.60 -3.42 -0.53
C SER A 1008 -23.54 -3.23 0.66
N TYR A 1009 -23.44 -2.08 1.34
CA TYR A 1009 -24.42 -1.71 2.36
C TYR A 1009 -25.85 -1.57 1.80
N GLN A 1010 -26.03 -1.32 0.50
CA GLN A 1010 -27.34 -1.07 -0.10
C GLN A 1010 -28.18 -2.34 -0.26
N ASP A 1011 -27.53 -3.50 -0.32
CA ASP A 1011 -28.15 -4.78 -0.69
C ASP A 1011 -27.76 -5.95 0.23
N CYS A 1012 -26.86 -5.76 1.21
CA CYS A 1012 -26.50 -6.81 2.17
C CYS A 1012 -27.54 -7.02 3.29
N GLY A 1013 -28.56 -6.16 3.39
CA GLY A 1013 -29.57 -6.23 4.46
C GLY A 1013 -29.04 -5.85 5.86
N HIS A 1014 -27.88 -5.19 5.91
CA HIS A 1014 -27.23 -4.72 7.14
C HIS A 1014 -27.00 -5.82 8.18
N VAL A 1015 -26.58 -7.01 7.71
CA VAL A 1015 -26.31 -8.18 8.56
C VAL A 1015 -25.34 -7.92 9.70
N CYS A 1016 -24.44 -6.94 9.58
CA CYS A 1016 -23.52 -6.51 10.65
C CYS A 1016 -24.22 -5.90 11.88
N THR A 1017 -25.45 -5.42 11.75
CA THR A 1017 -26.20 -4.82 12.87
C THR A 1017 -26.92 -5.84 13.76
N ARG A 1018 -26.91 -7.12 13.35
CA ARG A 1018 -27.64 -8.21 14.00
C ARG A 1018 -26.76 -9.43 14.30
N ASN A 1019 -25.50 -9.38 13.88
CA ASN A 1019 -24.56 -10.49 14.06
C ASN A 1019 -23.25 -9.96 14.61
N THR A 1020 -22.68 -10.69 15.56
CA THR A 1020 -21.30 -10.50 16.02
C THR A 1020 -20.42 -11.54 15.33
N ILE A 1021 -19.33 -11.12 14.70
CA ILE A 1021 -18.41 -12.02 13.99
C ILE A 1021 -17.02 -12.01 14.63
N HIS A 1022 -16.42 -13.19 14.72
CA HIS A 1022 -15.00 -13.36 15.00
C HIS A 1022 -14.32 -14.20 13.92
N LEU A 1023 -13.03 -13.95 13.70
CA LEU A 1023 -12.15 -14.79 12.89
C LEU A 1023 -11.24 -15.60 13.81
N ARG A 1024 -11.46 -16.91 13.86
CA ARG A 1024 -10.61 -17.84 14.61
C ARG A 1024 -9.33 -18.09 13.84
N ASP A 1025 -8.18 -17.82 14.46
CA ASP A 1025 -6.89 -18.14 13.88
C ASP A 1025 -6.50 -19.62 14.06
N GLN A 1026 -5.37 -20.01 13.48
CA GLN A 1026 -4.81 -21.38 13.57
C GLN A 1026 -4.39 -21.81 15.00
N ASN A 1027 -4.36 -20.87 15.96
CA ASN A 1027 -4.06 -21.11 17.36
C ASN A 1027 -5.35 -21.16 18.22
N GLY A 1028 -6.54 -21.03 17.60
CA GLY A 1028 -7.82 -21.06 18.28
C GLY A 1028 -8.24 -19.73 18.91
N LYS A 1029 -7.53 -18.63 18.60
CA LYS A 1029 -7.83 -17.29 19.11
C LYS A 1029 -8.89 -16.60 18.26
N ASP A 1030 -9.92 -16.04 18.91
CA ASP A 1030 -11.07 -15.42 18.26
C ASP A 1030 -10.84 -13.91 18.12
N ASN A 1031 -10.61 -13.45 16.89
CA ASN A 1031 -10.34 -12.04 16.59
C ASN A 1031 -11.64 -11.34 16.20
N LEU A 1032 -12.11 -10.38 17.00
CA LEU A 1032 -13.37 -9.68 16.73
C LEU A 1032 -13.30 -8.92 15.41
N VAL A 1033 -14.38 -8.99 14.64
CA VAL A 1033 -14.57 -8.18 13.43
C VAL A 1033 -15.72 -7.21 13.67
N LEU A 1034 -15.43 -5.92 13.52
CA LEU A 1034 -16.45 -4.88 13.54
C LEU A 1034 -16.54 -4.18 12.18
N ALA A 1035 -17.72 -3.72 11.79
CA ALA A 1035 -17.96 -3.00 10.54
C ALA A 1035 -18.43 -1.58 10.81
N ASP A 1036 -17.84 -0.59 10.13
CA ASP A 1036 -18.27 0.81 10.20
C ASP A 1036 -19.43 1.14 9.23
N MET A 1037 -19.82 2.42 9.22
CA MET A 1037 -20.87 2.94 8.33
C MET A 1037 -20.56 2.79 6.84
N GLY A 1038 -19.28 2.79 6.46
CA GLY A 1038 -18.81 2.57 5.10
C GLY A 1038 -18.71 1.09 4.72
N CYS A 1039 -19.19 0.17 5.57
CA CYS A 1039 -18.97 -1.27 5.47
C CYS A 1039 -17.49 -1.68 5.51
N ARG A 1040 -16.62 -0.84 6.09
CA ARG A 1040 -15.22 -1.19 6.30
C ARG A 1040 -15.10 -2.02 7.54
N ASN A 1041 -14.39 -3.13 7.43
CA ASN A 1041 -14.18 -4.03 8.55
C ASN A 1041 -12.88 -3.68 9.29
N THR A 1042 -12.92 -3.65 10.62
CA THR A 1042 -11.73 -3.68 11.47
C THR A 1042 -11.69 -5.01 12.21
N VAL A 1043 -10.57 -5.71 12.08
CA VAL A 1043 -10.30 -6.94 12.84
C VAL A 1043 -9.38 -6.57 14.00
N PHE A 1044 -9.77 -6.92 15.22
CA PHE A 1044 -9.03 -6.65 16.45
C PHE A 1044 -8.31 -7.90 16.94
N ASN A 1045 -7.07 -7.75 17.41
CA ASN A 1045 -6.32 -8.83 18.03
C ASN A 1045 -7.07 -9.36 19.24
N SER A 1046 -7.16 -10.68 19.40
CA SER A 1046 -7.89 -11.28 20.52
C SER A 1046 -7.27 -10.95 21.89
N ALA A 1047 -5.93 -10.83 21.95
CA ALA A 1047 -5.22 -10.48 23.18
C ALA A 1047 -5.13 -8.96 23.30
N SER A 1048 -5.41 -8.46 24.50
CA SER A 1048 -5.18 -7.05 24.83
C SER A 1048 -3.68 -6.80 24.98
N GLN A 1049 -3.22 -5.62 24.59
CA GLN A 1049 -1.89 -5.12 24.84
C GLN A 1049 -1.91 -4.23 26.08
N SER A 1050 -0.95 -4.37 26.98
CA SER A 1050 -0.77 -3.49 28.15
C SER A 1050 0.66 -2.94 28.25
N GLY A 1051 0.75 -1.63 28.41
CA GLY A 1051 1.98 -0.90 28.71
C GLY A 1051 2.16 -0.56 30.19
N VAL A 1052 1.46 -1.26 31.09
CA VAL A 1052 1.41 -0.90 32.53
C VAL A 1052 2.82 -0.80 33.16
N TYR A 1053 3.76 -1.66 32.76
CA TYR A 1053 5.13 -1.64 33.28
C TYR A 1053 5.97 -0.44 32.82
N SER A 1054 5.53 0.31 31.80
CA SER A 1054 6.29 1.41 31.21
C SER A 1054 5.74 2.79 31.57
N ILE A 1055 4.66 2.86 32.36
CA ILE A 1055 4.01 4.13 32.73
C ILE A 1055 5.00 5.07 33.44
N ASP A 1056 5.82 4.56 34.36
CA ASP A 1056 6.80 5.38 35.09
C ASP A 1056 7.91 5.92 34.19
N ASP A 1057 8.34 5.16 33.18
CA ASP A 1057 9.31 5.60 32.19
C ASP A 1057 8.75 6.74 31.33
N TRP A 1058 7.52 6.60 30.86
CA TRP A 1058 6.83 7.63 30.08
C TRP A 1058 6.59 8.89 30.90
N LYS A 1059 6.20 8.76 32.16
CA LYS A 1059 6.06 9.89 33.09
C LYS A 1059 7.38 10.64 33.27
N ARG A 1060 8.51 9.92 33.42
CA ARG A 1060 9.84 10.52 33.50
C ARG A 1060 10.26 11.21 32.20
N ALA A 1061 9.81 10.72 31.06
CA ALA A 1061 9.99 11.36 29.75
C ALA A 1061 9.07 12.57 29.50
N GLY A 1062 8.27 12.99 30.49
CA GLY A 1062 7.38 14.15 30.38
C GLY A 1062 6.00 13.85 29.75
N ILE A 1063 5.71 12.58 29.45
CA ILE A 1063 4.41 12.14 28.93
C ILE A 1063 3.44 12.04 30.11
N ASN A 1064 2.34 12.80 30.05
CA ASN A 1064 1.34 12.84 31.12
C ASN A 1064 -0.06 12.43 30.66
N ARG A 1065 -0.21 11.87 29.46
CA ARG A 1065 -1.51 11.47 28.91
C ARG A 1065 -1.50 10.01 28.48
N LEU A 1066 -2.38 9.24 29.09
CA LEU A 1066 -2.60 7.84 28.76
C LEU A 1066 -4.01 7.65 28.21
N ARG A 1067 -4.16 6.74 27.25
CA ARG A 1067 -5.45 6.31 26.74
C ARG A 1067 -5.67 4.82 26.96
N ILE A 1068 -6.84 4.47 27.46
CA ILE A 1068 -7.35 3.10 27.53
C ILE A 1068 -8.37 2.94 26.40
N GLU A 1069 -8.19 1.97 25.51
CA GLU A 1069 -9.14 1.66 24.45
C GLU A 1069 -9.90 0.37 24.73
N LEU A 1070 -11.22 0.49 24.86
CA LEU A 1070 -12.15 -0.63 25.00
C LEU A 1070 -12.68 -1.04 23.63
N VAL A 1071 -12.82 -2.34 23.38
CA VAL A 1071 -13.42 -2.91 22.18
C VAL A 1071 -14.70 -3.66 22.50
N ASP A 1072 -14.59 -4.90 22.98
CA ASP A 1072 -15.70 -5.83 23.11
C ASP A 1072 -16.09 -6.08 24.57
N GLU A 1073 -15.41 -5.41 25.49
CA GLU A 1073 -15.59 -5.58 26.92
C GLU A 1073 -16.97 -5.08 27.33
N SER A 1074 -17.60 -5.83 28.24
CA SER A 1074 -18.87 -5.42 28.86
C SER A 1074 -18.70 -4.12 29.66
N GLY A 1075 -19.80 -3.43 29.98
CA GLY A 1075 -19.74 -2.26 30.86
C GLY A 1075 -19.08 -2.56 32.22
N ASP A 1076 -19.30 -3.75 32.77
CA ASP A 1076 -18.67 -4.19 34.03
C ASP A 1076 -17.17 -4.41 33.86
N ASP A 1077 -16.74 -5.05 32.78
CA ASP A 1077 -15.31 -5.28 32.51
C ASP A 1077 -14.58 -3.98 32.17
N ALA A 1078 -15.25 -3.05 31.48
CA ALA A 1078 -14.75 -1.69 31.25
C ALA A 1078 -14.45 -0.97 32.58
N ILE A 1079 -15.36 -1.04 33.55
CA ILE A 1079 -15.14 -0.47 34.90
C ILE A 1079 -13.94 -1.14 35.57
N LYS A 1080 -13.83 -2.48 35.52
CA LYS A 1080 -12.70 -3.21 36.14
C LYS A 1080 -11.35 -2.79 35.54
N ILE A 1081 -11.26 -2.71 34.21
CA ILE A 1081 -10.04 -2.33 33.50
C ILE A 1081 -9.63 -0.92 33.90
N VAL A 1082 -10.56 0.04 33.78
CA VAL A 1082 -10.26 1.44 34.08
C VAL A 1082 -9.88 1.60 35.54
N SER A 1083 -10.63 0.99 36.47
CA SER A 1083 -10.32 1.05 37.90
C SER A 1083 -8.92 0.50 38.19
N ALA A 1084 -8.54 -0.63 37.60
CA ALA A 1084 -7.22 -1.24 37.82
C ALA A 1084 -6.07 -0.28 37.42
N TYR A 1085 -6.18 0.41 36.28
CA TYR A 1085 -5.19 1.40 35.87
C TYR A 1085 -5.20 2.64 36.76
N MET A 1086 -6.37 3.15 37.15
CA MET A 1086 -6.46 4.33 38.01
C MET A 1086 -5.92 4.05 39.42
N GLU A 1087 -6.15 2.85 39.95
CA GLU A 1087 -5.59 2.37 41.22
C GLU A 1087 -4.08 2.15 41.13
N HIS A 1088 -3.55 1.81 39.96
CA HIS A 1088 -2.10 1.78 39.76
C HIS A 1088 -1.49 3.18 39.77
N LEU A 1089 -2.10 4.14 39.08
CA LEU A 1089 -1.65 5.53 39.05
C LEU A 1089 -1.70 6.22 40.42
N SER A 1090 -2.63 5.81 41.30
CA SER A 1090 -2.72 6.28 42.68
C SER A 1090 -1.81 5.52 43.66
N GLY A 1091 -1.09 4.49 43.19
CA GLY A 1091 -0.19 3.66 44.01
C GLY A 1091 -0.88 2.59 44.85
N GLN A 1092 -2.19 2.35 44.66
CA GLN A 1092 -2.96 1.31 45.36
C GLN A 1092 -2.72 -0.09 44.78
N LYS A 1093 -2.43 -0.19 43.47
CA LYS A 1093 -2.07 -1.44 42.80
C LYS A 1093 -0.69 -1.36 42.16
N THR A 1094 0.02 -2.47 42.20
CA THR A 1094 1.25 -2.68 41.43
C THR A 1094 0.92 -2.98 39.97
N ALA A 1095 1.87 -2.74 39.06
CA ALA A 1095 1.72 -3.10 37.65
C ALA A 1095 1.40 -4.60 37.44
N TRP A 1096 2.01 -5.47 38.25
CA TRP A 1096 1.74 -6.90 38.23
C TRP A 1096 0.30 -7.25 38.64
N GLN A 1097 -0.27 -6.57 39.64
CA GLN A 1097 -1.67 -6.78 40.02
C GLN A 1097 -2.63 -6.35 38.91
N VAL A 1098 -2.35 -5.24 38.21
CA VAL A 1098 -3.14 -4.84 37.03
C VAL A 1098 -3.03 -5.91 35.94
N TRP A 1099 -1.81 -6.38 35.65
CA TRP A 1099 -1.58 -7.44 34.66
C TRP A 1099 -2.40 -8.70 34.97
N GLN A 1100 -2.41 -9.16 36.22
CA GLN A 1100 -3.17 -10.35 36.62
C GLN A 1100 -4.69 -10.18 36.45
N ILE A 1101 -5.22 -8.97 36.67
CA ILE A 1101 -6.64 -8.68 36.42
C ILE A 1101 -6.93 -8.79 34.91
N LEU A 1102 -6.12 -8.14 34.09
CA LEU A 1102 -6.27 -8.18 32.62
C LEU A 1102 -6.15 -9.60 32.07
N GLU A 1103 -5.23 -10.40 32.62
CA GLU A 1103 -4.97 -11.76 32.19
C GLU A 1103 -6.06 -12.74 32.61
N ASN A 1104 -6.60 -12.63 33.83
CA ASN A 1104 -7.41 -13.70 34.42
C ASN A 1104 -8.89 -13.36 34.58
N GLU A 1105 -9.27 -12.08 34.62
CA GLU A 1105 -10.63 -11.65 34.97
C GLU A 1105 -11.41 -11.09 33.79
N ILE A 1106 -10.74 -10.53 32.79
CA ILE A 1106 -11.38 -9.96 31.60
C ILE A 1106 -11.79 -11.05 30.61
N ARG A 1107 -12.96 -10.91 30.01
CA ARG A 1107 -13.53 -11.86 29.04
C ARG A 1107 -13.92 -11.14 27.75
N ASP A 1108 -13.79 -11.84 26.63
CA ASP A 1108 -14.36 -11.39 25.35
C ASP A 1108 -15.88 -11.63 25.29
N SER A 1109 -16.55 -11.14 24.24
CA SER A 1109 -18.01 -11.35 24.09
C SER A 1109 -18.42 -12.83 23.93
N ASN A 1110 -17.49 -13.75 23.67
CA ASN A 1110 -17.73 -15.20 23.67
C ASN A 1110 -17.46 -15.84 25.04
N GLY A 1111 -17.18 -15.04 26.08
CA GLY A 1111 -16.91 -15.49 27.45
C GLY A 1111 -15.55 -16.14 27.65
N ARG A 1112 -14.61 -15.97 26.70
CA ARG A 1112 -13.26 -16.53 26.79
C ARG A 1112 -12.28 -15.51 27.34
N VAL A 1113 -11.21 -16.01 27.96
CA VAL A 1113 -10.10 -15.17 28.41
C VAL A 1113 -9.28 -14.79 27.18
N GLY A 1114 -9.37 -13.53 26.73
CA GLY A 1114 -8.62 -13.04 25.56
C GLY A 1114 -7.11 -13.01 25.78
N GLY A 1115 -6.69 -12.92 27.05
CA GLY A 1115 -5.31 -12.78 27.47
C GLY A 1115 -4.80 -11.35 27.36
N VAL A 1116 -3.63 -11.10 27.95
CA VAL A 1116 -2.90 -9.83 27.86
C VAL A 1116 -1.47 -10.10 27.41
N ASP A 1117 -0.94 -9.24 26.55
CA ASP A 1117 0.45 -9.26 26.11
C ASP A 1117 1.05 -7.84 26.11
N VAL A 1118 2.38 -7.78 25.95
CA VAL A 1118 3.09 -6.49 25.78
C VAL A 1118 3.03 -6.05 24.30
N GLY A 1119 2.70 -6.98 23.39
CA GLY A 1119 2.58 -6.73 21.95
C GLY A 1119 3.72 -5.92 21.36
N SER A 1120 3.41 -4.80 20.72
CA SER A 1120 4.40 -3.89 20.13
C SER A 1120 5.26 -3.18 21.17
N LEU A 1121 4.85 -3.08 22.44
CA LEU A 1121 5.64 -2.37 23.45
C LEU A 1121 6.93 -3.08 23.88
N ARG A 1122 7.14 -4.33 23.44
CA ARG A 1122 8.35 -5.12 23.73
C ARG A 1122 9.62 -4.39 23.31
N ASN A 1123 10.69 -4.54 24.08
CA ASN A 1123 11.97 -3.94 23.75
C ASN A 1123 12.66 -4.65 22.56
N ASN A 1124 13.66 -4.01 21.95
CA ASN A 1124 14.33 -4.54 20.75
C ASN A 1124 15.04 -5.89 20.98
N ALA A 1125 15.49 -6.20 22.19
CA ALA A 1125 16.12 -7.48 22.51
C ALA A 1125 15.07 -8.61 22.55
N GLU A 1126 13.91 -8.35 23.17
CA GLU A 1126 12.76 -9.27 23.25
C GLU A 1126 12.09 -9.47 21.88
N ARG A 1127 12.05 -8.42 21.05
CA ARG A 1127 11.60 -8.52 19.66
C ARG A 1127 12.52 -9.42 18.82
N ARG A 1128 13.83 -9.45 19.10
CA ARG A 1128 14.82 -10.28 18.38
C ARG A 1128 14.90 -11.72 18.89
N SER A 1129 14.71 -11.95 20.19
CA SER A 1129 14.76 -13.29 20.80
C SER A 1129 13.45 -14.07 20.62
N GLY A 1130 12.32 -13.39 20.47
CA GLY A 1130 10.98 -14.02 20.45
C GLY A 1130 10.54 -14.57 21.81
N GLU A 1131 11.40 -14.47 22.84
CA GLU A 1131 11.12 -14.85 24.21
C GLU A 1131 10.81 -13.59 25.03
N VAL A 1132 9.69 -13.61 25.74
CA VAL A 1132 9.41 -12.63 26.80
C VAL A 1132 10.42 -12.90 27.89
N SER A 1133 11.31 -11.95 28.19
CA SER A 1133 12.05 -12.07 29.42
C SER A 1133 11.02 -11.92 30.55
N HIS A 1134 10.75 -12.99 31.28
CA HIS A 1134 9.98 -12.91 32.53
C HIS A 1134 10.81 -12.22 33.65
N SER A 1135 11.90 -11.56 33.29
CA SER A 1135 12.69 -10.69 34.16
C SER A 1135 12.22 -9.23 34.02
N PHE A 1136 10.93 -8.99 34.30
CA PHE A 1136 10.40 -7.67 34.59
C PHE A 1136 9.98 -7.63 36.06
#